data_AF-A0A917PPF5-F1
#
_entry.id   AF-A0A917PPF5-F1
#
_cell.length_a   1.000
_cell.length_b   1.000
_cell.length_c   1.000
_cell.angle_alpha   90.00
_cell.angle_beta   90.00
_cell.angle_gamma   90.00
#
_symmetry.space_group_name_H-M   'P 1'
#
loop_
_entity.id
_entity.type
_entity.pdbx_description
1 polymer ?
#
loop_
_entity_poly.entity_id
_entity_poly.type
_entity_poly.pdbx_seq_one_letter_code
_entity_poly.pdbx_strand_id
1 'polypeptide(L)'
;MNRPAEFQPRSTSVLVIGGSGETGQRILGALQARHPDWTLTCASRHAGRALDLPPTIRRVALDAQDTSALVSHLEHHDLVVLAAGPIDVLGASVHQACLQAGVDCVDINDSLEAADAIFALQGEAVARQCRLLTGMGLTPGLSGLLLMKLVREGASTLGVYRSRFYAGAAYGGGAASPYVILDSFAREKTLLVDGVRQQGEVPPGSFHFPGQTKSLPLFAHAAPEIAGLAGASNRSETGAIRTLDYRYHIQFLSPGMANLFGRLARWPGMRERLAKMFHKSGQSMKRRKAADRDCSLWVYPDDRPEAGWVLHGEISSYDFTALSACAAVELLLERHVQVAPGVHGMEQLPAPAHEAIEASLRRYGITARRADDLARPDEPLPFGWCSVVTGEAASLRHFGCCWYDCEPHPRMVALQKTYLTDSVIWARLRAALPGVRFAGFVARFLRRWRQHHRALASYRRRYPDQAASWSRITRDVSMFTSGYSLARDVLGQAEAFALYRQMFLDTGRMEMRWLWPAPEVMAATNDPVRSTHQYWSAFVARYQALGLLTAEISDDGVEIRQCTFADMFTLLGCPELSLLMREMEEEALRHLGSQTGAVIDWHTGEAGRAEVRITATQSPVLERSPAADAAHTL
;
A
#
# COMPACT_ATOMS: atom_id res chain seq x y z
N MET A 1 30.79 -13.46 48.73
CA MET A 1 29.49 -13.00 48.17
C MET A 1 29.65 -12.86 46.66
N ASN A 2 29.27 -13.90 45.90
CA ASN A 2 29.18 -13.80 44.45
C ASN A 2 27.92 -13.00 44.10
N ARG A 3 28.08 -11.88 43.39
CA ARG A 3 26.94 -11.27 42.69
C ARG A 3 26.47 -12.27 41.63
N PRO A 4 25.17 -12.60 41.55
CA PRO A 4 24.66 -13.34 40.40
C PRO A 4 24.93 -12.52 39.14
N ALA A 5 25.39 -13.20 38.08
CA ALA A 5 25.51 -12.61 36.76
C ALA A 5 24.14 -12.08 36.35
N GLU A 6 24.07 -10.79 36.01
CA GLU A 6 22.89 -10.20 35.39
C GLU A 6 22.56 -11.01 34.14
N PHE A 7 21.37 -11.60 34.11
CA PHE A 7 20.84 -12.31 32.95
C PHE A 7 20.58 -11.26 31.85
N GLN A 8 21.55 -11.05 30.97
CA GLN A 8 21.31 -10.27 29.75
C GLN A 8 20.39 -11.10 28.85
N PRO A 9 19.18 -10.63 28.54
CA PRO A 9 18.31 -11.35 27.62
C PRO A 9 19.02 -11.49 26.27
N ARG A 10 19.06 -12.71 25.73
CA ARG A 10 19.61 -12.97 24.38
C ARG A 10 18.77 -12.17 23.38
N SER A 11 19.40 -11.28 22.62
CA SER A 11 18.75 -10.58 21.50
C SER A 11 18.26 -11.59 20.48
N THR A 12 17.00 -11.46 20.06
CA THR A 12 16.38 -12.26 19.00
C THR A 12 17.18 -12.14 17.71
N SER A 13 17.52 -13.28 17.10
CA SER A 13 18.38 -13.36 15.91
C SER A 13 17.62 -13.94 14.72
N VAL A 14 17.56 -13.19 13.60
CA VAL A 14 16.85 -13.59 12.38
C VAL A 14 17.80 -13.61 11.18
N LEU A 15 17.84 -14.74 10.47
CA LEU A 15 18.59 -14.90 9.22
C LEU A 15 17.68 -14.76 8.01
N VAL A 16 17.97 -13.85 7.09
CA VAL A 16 17.25 -13.71 5.82
C VAL A 16 18.09 -14.26 4.67
N ILE A 17 17.75 -15.46 4.19
CA ILE A 17 18.37 -16.09 3.02
C ILE A 17 17.76 -15.49 1.75
N GLY A 18 18.62 -15.03 0.84
CA GLY A 18 18.17 -14.18 -0.27
C GLY A 18 18.04 -12.71 0.14
N GLY A 19 18.66 -12.31 1.26
CA GLY A 19 18.60 -10.95 1.82
C GLY A 19 19.10 -9.85 0.88
N SER A 20 19.92 -10.18 -0.13
CA SER A 20 20.36 -9.24 -1.18
C SER A 20 19.35 -9.05 -2.32
N GLY A 21 18.24 -9.80 -2.31
CA GLY A 21 17.17 -9.71 -3.30
C GLY A 21 16.21 -8.54 -3.05
N GLU A 22 15.25 -8.34 -3.96
CA GLU A 22 14.27 -7.24 -3.87
C GLU A 22 13.38 -7.37 -2.63
N THR A 23 12.80 -8.56 -2.40
CA THR A 23 11.97 -8.85 -1.22
C THR A 23 12.82 -8.96 0.04
N GLY A 24 13.97 -9.64 -0.01
CA GLY A 24 14.84 -9.84 1.15
C GLY A 24 15.30 -8.52 1.79
N GLN A 25 15.68 -7.52 0.98
CA GLN A 25 16.06 -6.20 1.49
C GLN A 25 14.89 -5.48 2.18
N ARG A 26 13.66 -5.63 1.67
CA ARG A 26 12.46 -5.05 2.28
C ARG A 26 12.12 -5.73 3.60
N ILE A 27 12.24 -7.06 3.68
CA ILE A 27 12.05 -7.81 4.93
C ILE A 27 13.04 -7.30 5.98
N LEU A 28 14.33 -7.22 5.61
CA LEU A 28 15.38 -6.71 6.48
C LEU A 28 15.13 -5.27 6.95
N GLY A 29 14.78 -4.37 6.03
CA GLY A 29 14.50 -2.96 6.37
C GLY A 29 13.27 -2.80 7.25
N ALA A 30 12.19 -3.52 6.95
CA ALA A 30 10.93 -3.48 7.70
C ALA A 30 11.09 -4.04 9.11
N LEU A 31 11.77 -5.19 9.27
CA LEU A 31 12.09 -5.75 10.59
C LEU A 31 13.04 -4.83 11.37
N GLN A 32 14.07 -4.26 10.75
CA GLN A 32 15.03 -3.36 11.41
C GLN A 32 14.35 -2.10 11.96
N ALA A 33 13.40 -1.53 11.21
CA ALA A 33 12.68 -0.32 11.61
C ALA A 33 11.78 -0.56 12.84
N ARG A 34 11.16 -1.74 12.93
CA ARG A 34 10.20 -2.06 14.01
C ARG A 34 10.82 -2.76 15.19
N HIS A 35 11.89 -3.50 14.95
CA HIS A 35 12.60 -4.29 15.95
C HIS A 35 14.08 -3.90 15.93
N PRO A 36 14.42 -2.66 16.34
CA PRO A 36 15.80 -2.20 16.34
C PRO A 36 16.72 -3.03 17.24
N ASP A 37 16.15 -3.72 18.23
CA ASP A 37 16.86 -4.58 19.19
C ASP A 37 17.12 -6.01 18.68
N TRP A 38 16.61 -6.39 17.50
CA TRP A 38 16.85 -7.69 16.90
C TRP A 38 18.17 -7.72 16.14
N THR A 39 18.87 -8.85 16.22
CA THR A 39 20.06 -9.12 15.41
C THR A 39 19.63 -9.67 14.05
N LEU A 40 19.76 -8.86 13.00
CA LEU A 40 19.41 -9.27 11.64
C LEU A 40 20.65 -9.65 10.83
N THR A 41 20.58 -10.80 10.14
CA THR A 41 21.64 -11.29 9.26
C THR A 41 21.12 -11.41 7.82
N CYS A 42 21.73 -10.69 6.89
CA CYS A 42 21.54 -10.81 5.44
C CYS A 42 22.43 -11.91 4.87
N ALA A 43 21.83 -13.02 4.44
CA ALA A 43 22.52 -14.11 3.74
C ALA A 43 22.32 -14.03 2.23
N SER A 44 23.42 -14.12 1.48
CA SER A 44 23.40 -14.22 0.02
C SER A 44 24.65 -14.91 -0.51
N ARG A 45 24.60 -15.45 -1.73
CA ARG A 45 25.79 -16.01 -2.41
C ARG A 45 26.92 -15.00 -2.59
N HIS A 46 26.60 -13.71 -2.69
CA HIS A 46 27.55 -12.64 -3.00
C HIS A 46 27.51 -11.53 -1.95
N ALA A 47 28.04 -11.80 -0.75
CA ALA A 47 28.05 -10.83 0.36
C ALA A 47 28.77 -9.50 0.04
N GLY A 48 29.63 -9.48 -0.98
CA GLY A 48 30.35 -8.29 -1.45
C GLY A 48 29.56 -7.33 -2.34
N ARG A 49 28.31 -7.64 -2.69
CA ARG A 49 27.47 -6.67 -3.42
C ARG A 49 27.17 -5.49 -2.50
N ALA A 50 27.40 -4.26 -2.99
CA ALA A 50 26.96 -3.06 -2.30
C ALA A 50 25.43 -3.09 -2.18
N LEU A 51 24.95 -3.25 -0.94
CA LEU A 51 23.55 -3.15 -0.56
C LEU A 51 23.41 -1.92 0.33
N ASP A 52 22.34 -1.18 0.09
CA ASP A 52 21.92 -0.06 0.93
C ASP A 52 21.14 -0.60 2.14
N LEU A 53 21.85 -1.36 2.97
CA LEU A 53 21.34 -1.90 4.23
C LEU A 53 22.07 -1.21 5.38
N PRO A 54 21.37 -0.88 6.48
CA PRO A 54 21.99 -0.31 7.67
C PRO A 54 23.22 -1.10 8.12
N PRO A 55 24.28 -0.43 8.62
CA PRO A 55 25.49 -1.11 9.11
C PRO A 55 25.22 -2.10 10.26
N THR A 56 24.10 -1.97 10.95
CA THR A 56 23.64 -2.88 12.01
C THR A 56 23.27 -4.27 11.50
N ILE A 57 22.93 -4.40 10.21
CA ILE A 57 22.56 -5.67 9.60
C ILE A 57 23.82 -6.44 9.21
N ARG A 58 24.05 -7.59 9.85
CA ARG A 58 25.18 -8.47 9.57
C ARG A 58 25.05 -9.05 8.16
N ARG A 59 26.17 -9.27 7.47
CA ARG A 59 26.17 -9.86 6.13
C ARG A 59 26.98 -11.14 6.14
N VAL A 60 26.43 -12.20 5.54
CA VAL A 60 27.11 -13.49 5.42
C VAL A 60 27.02 -14.00 3.99
N ALA A 61 28.14 -14.54 3.50
CA ALA A 61 28.18 -15.28 2.26
C ALA A 61 27.67 -16.68 2.52
N LEU A 62 26.53 -17.04 1.93
CA LEU A 62 25.91 -18.34 2.14
C LEU A 62 25.31 -18.82 0.82
N ASP A 63 25.73 -20.02 0.40
CA ASP A 63 25.06 -20.75 -0.67
C ASP A 63 24.06 -21.72 -0.04
N ALA A 64 22.78 -21.57 -0.39
CA ALA A 64 21.72 -22.43 0.10
C ALA A 64 21.85 -23.89 -0.40
N GLN A 65 22.70 -24.14 -1.41
CA GLN A 65 22.98 -25.49 -1.92
C GLN A 65 24.14 -26.19 -1.19
N ASP A 66 24.91 -25.48 -0.35
CA ASP A 66 25.90 -26.09 0.53
C ASP A 66 25.24 -26.47 1.85
N THR A 67 24.64 -27.66 1.89
CA THR A 67 23.85 -28.13 3.04
C THR A 67 24.64 -28.13 4.35
N SER A 68 25.92 -28.50 4.32
CA SER A 68 26.74 -28.56 5.53
C SER A 68 27.02 -27.17 6.09
N ALA A 69 27.39 -26.23 5.22
CA ALA A 69 27.60 -24.84 5.63
C ALA A 69 26.29 -24.18 6.07
N LEU A 70 25.17 -24.52 5.40
CA LEU A 70 23.84 -24.03 5.72
C LEU A 70 23.46 -24.40 7.15
N VAL A 71 23.39 -25.70 7.50
CA VAL A 71 22.96 -26.17 8.83
C VAL A 71 23.77 -25.51 9.95
N SER A 72 25.10 -25.45 9.81
CA SER A 72 25.97 -24.82 10.82
C SER A 72 25.68 -23.33 11.02
N HIS A 73 25.26 -22.59 9.98
CA HIS A 73 24.86 -21.20 10.15
C HIS A 73 23.47 -21.06 10.79
N LEU A 74 22.56 -21.99 10.51
CA LEU A 74 21.18 -21.90 10.98
C LEU A 74 21.10 -22.02 12.51
N GLU A 75 21.88 -22.91 13.13
CA GLU A 75 21.89 -23.18 14.58
C GLU A 75 22.14 -21.92 15.47
N HIS A 76 22.67 -20.84 14.89
CA HIS A 76 22.95 -19.59 15.60
C HIS A 76 21.82 -18.55 15.57
N HIS A 77 20.70 -18.88 14.91
CA HIS A 77 19.57 -17.97 14.73
C HIS A 77 18.31 -18.56 15.35
N ASP A 78 17.39 -17.70 15.79
CA ASP A 78 16.12 -18.13 16.37
C ASP A 78 15.08 -18.42 15.30
N LEU A 79 15.22 -17.81 14.12
CA LEU A 79 14.34 -18.01 12.97
C LEU A 79 15.06 -17.73 11.64
N VAL A 80 14.68 -18.48 10.61
CA VAL A 80 15.14 -18.27 9.22
C VAL A 80 14.00 -17.73 8.36
N VAL A 81 14.29 -16.73 7.54
CA VAL A 81 13.40 -16.25 6.48
C VAL A 81 13.99 -16.62 5.13
N LEU A 82 13.28 -17.45 4.37
CA LEU A 82 13.65 -17.83 3.01
C LEU A 82 12.99 -16.90 1.99
N ALA A 83 13.77 -15.96 1.46
CA ALA A 83 13.39 -15.04 0.40
C ALA A 83 14.27 -15.20 -0.86
N ALA A 84 14.85 -16.40 -1.04
CA ALA A 84 15.67 -16.75 -2.19
C ALA A 84 14.87 -17.51 -3.25
N GLY A 85 15.26 -17.35 -4.52
CA GLY A 85 14.68 -18.12 -5.61
C GLY A 85 15.64 -18.30 -6.79
N PRO A 86 15.23 -19.04 -7.84
CA PRO A 86 13.90 -19.64 -8.00
C PRO A 86 13.61 -20.75 -6.99
N ILE A 87 12.44 -20.70 -6.34
CA ILE A 87 12.07 -21.63 -5.27
C ILE A 87 11.90 -23.07 -5.80
N ASP A 88 11.47 -23.24 -7.06
CA ASP A 88 11.39 -24.55 -7.74
C ASP A 88 12.71 -25.31 -7.75
N VAL A 89 13.84 -24.59 -7.79
CA VAL A 89 15.17 -25.19 -7.77
C VAL A 89 15.60 -25.55 -6.35
N LEU A 90 15.21 -24.74 -5.37
CA LEU A 90 15.53 -24.99 -3.97
C LEU A 90 14.65 -26.09 -3.37
N GLY A 91 13.41 -26.24 -3.84
CA GLY A 91 12.42 -27.16 -3.28
C GLY A 91 12.29 -26.97 -1.77
N ALA A 92 12.33 -28.09 -1.04
CA ALA A 92 12.27 -28.11 0.43
C ALA A 92 13.66 -28.22 1.11
N SER A 93 14.77 -28.06 0.36
CA SER A 93 16.13 -28.32 0.88
C SER A 93 16.52 -27.43 2.05
N VAL A 94 16.18 -26.14 1.99
CA VAL A 94 16.44 -25.20 3.08
C VAL A 94 15.59 -25.53 4.30
N HIS A 95 14.33 -25.92 4.11
CA HIS A 95 13.43 -26.34 5.19
C HIS A 95 13.96 -27.58 5.90
N GLN A 96 14.46 -28.57 5.16
CA GLN A 96 15.11 -29.74 5.73
C GLN A 96 16.34 -29.35 6.56
N ALA A 97 17.16 -28.41 6.09
CA ALA A 97 18.29 -27.90 6.86
C ALA A 97 17.82 -27.18 8.15
N CYS A 98 16.74 -26.40 8.09
CA CYS A 98 16.12 -25.79 9.28
C CYS A 98 15.65 -26.86 10.28
N LEU A 99 15.00 -27.93 9.82
CA LEU A 99 14.58 -29.06 10.66
C LEU A 99 15.75 -29.81 11.28
N GLN A 100 16.87 -29.94 10.57
CA GLN A 100 18.10 -30.54 11.10
C GLN A 100 18.74 -29.67 12.18
N ALA A 101 18.73 -28.35 11.99
CA ALA A 101 19.23 -27.37 12.96
C ALA A 101 18.26 -27.12 14.14
N GLY A 102 17.01 -27.59 14.06
CA GLY A 102 15.98 -27.32 15.07
C GLY A 102 15.47 -25.87 15.06
N VAL A 103 15.45 -25.22 13.90
CA VAL A 103 15.13 -23.80 13.74
C VAL A 103 13.85 -23.62 12.94
N ASP A 104 13.01 -22.67 13.35
CA ASP A 104 11.77 -22.33 12.64
C ASP A 104 12.06 -21.58 11.34
N CYS A 105 11.17 -21.71 10.36
CA CYS A 105 11.33 -21.11 9.04
C CYS A 105 10.05 -20.40 8.59
N VAL A 106 10.21 -19.21 8.04
CA VAL A 106 9.19 -18.49 7.26
C VAL A 106 9.69 -18.38 5.83
N ASP A 107 8.88 -18.73 4.83
CA ASP A 107 9.23 -18.52 3.42
C ASP A 107 8.17 -17.70 2.68
N ILE A 108 8.53 -17.22 1.50
CA ILE A 108 7.64 -16.48 0.57
C ILE A 108 7.29 -17.31 -0.68
N ASN A 109 7.32 -18.64 -0.59
CA ASN A 109 7.13 -19.57 -1.70
C ASN A 109 5.91 -19.21 -2.55
N ASP A 110 6.11 -19.14 -3.86
CA ASP A 110 5.09 -18.87 -4.87
C ASP A 110 4.92 -20.03 -5.88
N SER A 111 5.45 -21.20 -5.54
CA SER A 111 5.34 -22.42 -6.34
C SER A 111 4.52 -23.49 -5.66
N LEU A 112 3.57 -24.05 -6.41
CA LEU A 112 2.78 -25.20 -5.98
C LEU A 112 3.65 -26.46 -5.82
N GLU A 113 4.62 -26.69 -6.72
CA GLU A 113 5.50 -27.87 -6.66
C GLU A 113 6.40 -27.82 -5.43
N ALA A 114 6.99 -26.64 -5.14
CA ALA A 114 7.76 -26.46 -3.92
C ALA A 114 6.87 -26.58 -2.67
N ALA A 115 5.64 -26.05 -2.71
CA ALA A 115 4.70 -26.17 -1.60
C ALA A 115 4.40 -27.64 -1.27
N ASP A 116 4.14 -28.48 -2.27
CA ASP A 116 3.91 -29.92 -2.06
C ASP A 116 5.12 -30.61 -1.41
N ALA A 117 6.34 -30.29 -1.85
CA ALA A 117 7.56 -30.82 -1.24
C ALA A 117 7.74 -30.35 0.21
N ILE A 118 7.38 -29.11 0.52
CA ILE A 118 7.48 -28.54 1.86
C ILE A 118 6.42 -29.15 2.80
N PHE A 119 5.16 -29.29 2.35
CA PHE A 119 4.10 -29.94 3.12
C PHE A 119 4.37 -31.42 3.39
N ALA A 120 5.12 -32.11 2.53
CA ALA A 120 5.57 -33.47 2.79
C ALA A 120 6.46 -33.58 4.05
N LEU A 121 7.04 -32.47 4.53
CA LEU A 121 7.83 -32.43 5.78
C LEU A 121 6.97 -32.36 7.05
N GLN A 122 5.64 -32.37 6.97
CA GLN A 122 4.73 -32.22 8.12
C GLN A 122 5.11 -33.10 9.31
N GLY A 123 5.31 -34.40 9.07
CA GLY A 123 5.64 -35.36 10.13
C GLY A 123 7.00 -35.10 10.77
N GLU A 124 8.01 -34.74 9.98
CA GLU A 124 9.35 -34.42 10.50
C GLU A 124 9.34 -33.11 11.30
N ALA A 125 8.64 -32.09 10.82
CA ALA A 125 8.50 -30.81 11.51
C ALA A 125 7.83 -30.98 12.89
N VAL A 126 6.76 -31.79 12.97
CA VAL A 126 6.13 -32.14 14.24
C VAL A 126 7.10 -32.91 15.15
N ALA A 127 7.82 -33.91 14.63
CA ALA A 127 8.77 -34.70 15.42
C ALA A 127 9.93 -33.86 15.98
N ARG A 128 10.40 -32.87 15.21
CA ARG A 128 11.47 -31.93 15.58
C ARG A 128 11.00 -30.71 16.36
N GLN A 129 9.69 -30.61 16.64
CA GLN A 129 9.07 -29.47 17.31
C GLN A 129 9.35 -28.12 16.62
N CYS A 130 9.51 -28.14 15.29
CA CYS A 130 9.77 -26.97 14.47
C CYS A 130 8.49 -26.50 13.78
N ARG A 131 8.42 -25.19 13.51
CA ARG A 131 7.33 -24.49 12.83
C ARG A 131 7.84 -24.00 11.49
N LEU A 132 7.24 -24.49 10.41
CA LEU A 132 7.55 -24.08 9.05
C LEU A 132 6.32 -23.36 8.47
N LEU A 133 6.43 -22.07 8.23
CA LEU A 133 5.39 -21.26 7.60
C LEU A 133 5.74 -21.04 6.14
N THR A 134 4.97 -21.63 5.23
CA THR A 134 5.23 -21.57 3.79
C THR A 134 4.23 -20.68 3.07
N GLY A 135 4.69 -19.95 2.06
CA GLY A 135 3.86 -19.06 1.27
C GLY A 135 3.39 -17.82 2.01
N MET A 136 4.22 -17.23 2.87
CA MET A 136 3.90 -16.03 3.66
C MET A 136 4.19 -14.74 2.87
N GLY A 137 3.71 -14.70 1.62
CA GLY A 137 3.94 -13.59 0.69
C GLY A 137 2.68 -12.78 0.40
N LEU A 138 2.58 -12.29 -0.84
CA LEU A 138 1.36 -11.66 -1.35
C LEU A 138 0.33 -12.72 -1.76
N THR A 139 0.70 -13.56 -2.73
CA THR A 139 -0.13 -14.65 -3.27
C THR A 139 0.76 -15.87 -3.54
N PRO A 140 0.84 -16.86 -2.64
CA PRO A 140 0.09 -17.05 -1.39
C PRO A 140 0.51 -16.08 -0.27
N GLY A 141 -0.26 -16.05 0.81
CA GLY A 141 -0.01 -15.25 2.01
C GLY A 141 -1.17 -14.29 2.31
N LEU A 142 -1.08 -13.02 1.89
CA LEU A 142 -2.19 -12.07 2.05
C LEU A 142 -3.49 -12.58 1.40
N SER A 143 -3.41 -13.28 0.27
CA SER A 143 -4.57 -13.93 -0.34
C SER A 143 -5.21 -14.99 0.55
N GLY A 144 -4.40 -15.83 1.19
CA GLY A 144 -4.85 -16.84 2.15
C GLY A 144 -5.48 -16.20 3.39
N LEU A 145 -4.91 -15.09 3.88
CA LEU A 145 -5.46 -14.33 4.99
C LEU A 145 -6.87 -13.80 4.67
N LEU A 146 -7.03 -13.11 3.53
CA LEU A 146 -8.33 -12.59 3.10
C LEU A 146 -9.33 -13.70 2.79
N LEU A 147 -8.88 -14.82 2.23
CA LEU A 147 -9.69 -16.01 1.99
C LEU A 147 -10.28 -16.52 3.31
N MET A 148 -9.45 -16.70 4.34
CA MET A 148 -9.91 -17.22 5.63
C MET A 148 -10.80 -16.24 6.40
N LYS A 149 -10.67 -14.92 6.18
CA LYS A 149 -11.66 -13.95 6.66
C LYS A 149 -13.05 -14.25 6.09
N LEU A 150 -13.15 -14.43 4.76
CA LEU A 150 -14.43 -14.73 4.10
C LEU A 150 -15.01 -16.07 4.52
N VAL A 151 -14.17 -17.09 4.72
CA VAL A 151 -14.60 -18.41 5.21
C VAL A 151 -15.26 -18.29 6.57
N ARG A 152 -14.66 -17.55 7.51
CA ARG A 152 -15.18 -17.36 8.87
C ARG A 152 -16.41 -16.48 8.93
N GLU A 153 -16.54 -15.55 8.00
CA GLU A 153 -17.77 -14.78 7.79
C GLU A 153 -18.92 -15.66 7.24
N GLY A 154 -18.65 -16.89 6.80
CA GLY A 154 -19.63 -17.72 6.09
C GLY A 154 -20.06 -17.09 4.76
N ALA A 155 -19.15 -16.35 4.12
CA ALA A 155 -19.50 -15.46 3.01
C ALA A 155 -19.90 -16.21 1.73
N SER A 156 -19.49 -17.47 1.58
CA SER A 156 -19.82 -18.33 0.43
C SER A 156 -20.81 -19.43 0.79
N THR A 157 -21.86 -19.59 -0.02
CA THR A 157 -22.78 -20.73 0.10
C THR A 157 -22.36 -21.93 -0.73
N LEU A 158 -21.48 -21.73 -1.72
CA LEU A 158 -21.01 -22.76 -2.65
C LEU A 158 -19.62 -23.32 -2.28
N GLY A 159 -18.91 -22.67 -1.36
CA GLY A 159 -17.49 -22.92 -1.09
C GLY A 159 -16.58 -22.45 -2.23
N VAL A 160 -17.02 -21.48 -3.03
CA VAL A 160 -16.27 -20.96 -4.19
C VAL A 160 -15.65 -19.62 -3.84
N TYR A 161 -14.34 -19.50 -4.02
CA TYR A 161 -13.60 -18.27 -3.77
C TYR A 161 -12.71 -17.90 -4.96
N ARG A 162 -12.55 -16.60 -5.14
CA ARG A 162 -11.87 -15.98 -6.28
C ARG A 162 -10.85 -15.01 -5.74
N SER A 163 -9.63 -15.05 -6.29
CA SER A 163 -8.58 -14.09 -5.97
C SER A 163 -8.12 -13.38 -7.25
N ARG A 164 -8.05 -12.05 -7.21
CA ARG A 164 -7.72 -11.16 -8.33
C ARG A 164 -6.60 -10.24 -7.92
N PHE A 165 -5.50 -10.33 -8.66
CA PHE A 165 -4.31 -9.54 -8.40
C PHE A 165 -4.02 -8.56 -9.55
N TYR A 166 -3.74 -7.30 -9.24
CA TYR A 166 -3.27 -6.29 -10.19
C TYR A 166 -1.90 -5.77 -9.77
N ALA A 167 -0.96 -5.79 -10.71
CA ALA A 167 0.36 -5.19 -10.58
C ALA A 167 0.55 -4.05 -11.57
N GLY A 168 0.66 -2.82 -11.05
CA GLY A 168 1.15 -1.66 -11.80
C GLY A 168 2.63 -1.83 -12.20
N ALA A 169 3.05 -1.14 -13.27
CA ALA A 169 4.40 -1.30 -13.84
C ALA A 169 5.44 -0.33 -13.27
N ALA A 170 5.10 0.52 -12.27
CA ALA A 170 6.04 1.46 -11.69
C ALA A 170 7.12 0.80 -10.82
N TYR A 171 6.86 -0.43 -10.37
CA TYR A 171 7.84 -1.27 -9.69
C TYR A 171 8.31 -2.37 -10.65
N GLY A 172 9.62 -2.57 -10.71
CA GLY A 172 10.20 -3.61 -11.57
C GLY A 172 10.24 -4.92 -10.85
N GLY A 173 10.34 -5.99 -11.61
CA GLY A 173 10.43 -7.32 -11.04
C GLY A 173 11.81 -7.64 -10.45
N GLY A 174 11.84 -8.47 -9.40
CA GLY A 174 13.02 -9.22 -9.00
C GLY A 174 13.47 -10.17 -10.11
N ALA A 175 14.65 -10.77 -9.96
CA ALA A 175 15.19 -11.67 -10.99
C ALA A 175 14.40 -13.00 -11.09
N ALA A 176 13.71 -13.41 -10.02
CA ALA A 176 12.96 -14.66 -9.96
C ALA A 176 11.51 -14.54 -10.48
N SER A 177 10.86 -13.38 -10.34
CA SER A 177 9.46 -13.20 -10.73
C SER A 177 9.14 -13.51 -12.21
N PRO A 178 10.04 -13.32 -13.20
CA PRO A 178 9.76 -13.71 -14.57
C PRO A 178 9.54 -15.21 -14.78
N TYR A 179 10.16 -16.08 -13.96
CA TYR A 179 10.01 -17.53 -14.11
C TYR A 179 8.57 -17.95 -13.78
N VAL A 180 8.04 -17.47 -12.67
CA VAL A 180 6.66 -17.70 -12.21
C VAL A 180 5.63 -17.17 -13.22
N ILE A 181 5.89 -16.00 -13.81
CA ILE A 181 5.04 -15.44 -14.87
C ILE A 181 5.06 -16.32 -16.13
N LEU A 182 6.21 -16.90 -16.50
CA LEU A 182 6.28 -17.78 -17.66
C LEU A 182 5.56 -19.11 -17.42
N ASP A 183 5.66 -19.66 -16.20
CA ASP A 183 4.96 -20.90 -15.84
C ASP A 183 3.44 -20.71 -15.83
N SER A 184 2.98 -19.48 -15.56
CA SER A 184 1.57 -19.13 -15.68
C SER A 184 1.03 -19.17 -17.13
N PHE A 185 1.88 -19.23 -18.15
CA PHE A 185 1.43 -19.29 -19.54
C PHE A 185 1.21 -20.72 -20.04
N ALA A 186 1.41 -21.73 -19.20
CA ALA A 186 0.98 -23.10 -19.50
C ALA A 186 -0.55 -23.14 -19.74
N ARG A 187 -0.98 -23.96 -20.71
CA ARG A 187 -2.41 -24.10 -21.07
C ARG A 187 -3.23 -24.75 -19.97
N GLU A 188 -2.73 -25.87 -19.48
CA GLU A 188 -3.34 -26.61 -18.38
C GLU A 188 -2.74 -26.14 -17.07
N LYS A 189 -3.59 -26.06 -16.04
CA LYS A 189 -3.23 -25.68 -14.68
C LYS A 189 -3.80 -26.67 -13.69
N THR A 190 -3.10 -26.85 -12.58
CA THR A 190 -3.64 -27.49 -11.39
C THR A 190 -4.56 -26.50 -10.68
N LEU A 191 -5.80 -26.91 -10.46
CA LEU A 191 -6.85 -26.12 -9.84
C LEU A 191 -7.46 -26.90 -8.68
N LEU A 192 -7.93 -26.21 -7.64
CA LEU A 192 -8.80 -26.79 -6.63
C LEU A 192 -10.25 -26.62 -7.07
N VAL A 193 -10.96 -27.74 -7.27
CA VAL A 193 -12.38 -27.76 -7.63
C VAL A 193 -13.06 -28.88 -6.85
N ASP A 194 -14.21 -28.59 -6.25
CA ASP A 194 -14.96 -29.53 -5.41
C ASP A 194 -14.12 -30.20 -4.30
N GLY A 195 -13.11 -29.49 -3.78
CA GLY A 195 -12.22 -29.94 -2.72
C GLY A 195 -11.06 -30.84 -3.18
N VAL A 196 -10.96 -31.10 -4.49
CA VAL A 196 -9.90 -31.94 -5.08
C VAL A 196 -9.05 -31.15 -6.07
N ARG A 197 -7.77 -31.50 -6.16
CA ARG A 197 -6.90 -30.93 -7.19
C ARG A 197 -7.11 -31.65 -8.50
N GLN A 198 -7.28 -30.88 -9.56
CA GLN A 198 -7.46 -31.41 -10.91
C GLN A 198 -6.71 -30.56 -11.94
N GLN A 199 -6.24 -31.20 -13.00
CA GLN A 199 -5.67 -30.52 -14.16
C GLN A 199 -6.79 -30.07 -15.09
N GLY A 200 -6.73 -28.83 -15.56
CA GLY A 200 -7.69 -28.33 -16.53
C GLY A 200 -7.24 -27.05 -17.19
N GLU A 201 -7.85 -26.77 -18.34
CA GLU A 201 -7.71 -25.46 -18.99
C GLU A 201 -8.62 -24.43 -18.30
N VAL A 202 -8.10 -23.22 -18.12
CA VAL A 202 -8.86 -22.12 -17.53
C VAL A 202 -9.25 -21.13 -18.63
N PRO A 203 -10.55 -20.85 -18.83
CA PRO A 203 -10.97 -19.90 -19.84
C PRO A 203 -10.48 -18.48 -19.52
N PRO A 204 -10.19 -17.65 -20.54
CA PRO A 204 -9.80 -16.28 -20.33
C PRO A 204 -10.88 -15.52 -19.57
N GLY A 205 -10.47 -14.55 -18.76
CA GLY A 205 -11.38 -13.69 -17.99
C GLY A 205 -10.96 -12.23 -18.05
N SER A 206 -11.79 -11.37 -17.51
CA SER A 206 -11.46 -9.96 -17.28
C SER A 206 -12.02 -9.50 -15.94
N PHE A 207 -11.44 -8.45 -15.38
CA PHE A 207 -11.88 -7.89 -14.10
C PHE A 207 -11.63 -6.39 -14.01
N HIS A 208 -12.53 -5.67 -13.35
CA HIS A 208 -12.44 -4.24 -13.14
C HIS A 208 -11.73 -3.98 -11.80
N PHE A 209 -10.45 -3.59 -11.86
CA PHE A 209 -9.67 -3.26 -10.66
C PHE A 209 -9.89 -1.82 -10.18
N PRO A 210 -9.67 -1.53 -8.88
CA PRO A 210 -9.80 -0.18 -8.33
C PRO A 210 -9.00 0.85 -9.14
N GLY A 211 -9.65 1.99 -9.41
CA GLY A 211 -9.08 3.10 -10.17
C GLY A 211 -8.77 2.84 -11.65
N GLN A 212 -9.12 1.67 -12.20
CA GLN A 212 -9.07 1.43 -13.64
C GLN A 212 -10.37 1.91 -14.31
N THR A 213 -10.28 2.39 -15.56
CA THR A 213 -11.46 2.90 -16.29
C THR A 213 -12.22 1.81 -17.04
N LYS A 214 -11.68 0.59 -17.11
CA LYS A 214 -12.27 -0.55 -17.82
C LYS A 214 -11.77 -1.86 -17.21
N SER A 215 -12.50 -2.95 -17.49
CA SER A 215 -12.04 -4.30 -17.19
C SER A 215 -10.74 -4.63 -17.91
N LEU A 216 -9.82 -5.27 -17.19
CA LEU A 216 -8.51 -5.68 -17.67
C LEU A 216 -8.48 -7.20 -17.87
N PRO A 217 -7.75 -7.72 -18.87
CA PRO A 217 -7.64 -9.15 -19.11
C PRO A 217 -6.89 -9.84 -17.96
N LEU A 218 -7.33 -11.04 -17.60
CA LEU A 218 -6.75 -11.82 -16.52
C LEU A 218 -5.98 -13.04 -17.05
N PHE A 219 -4.89 -13.35 -16.37
CA PHE A 219 -4.09 -14.56 -16.53
C PHE A 219 -4.36 -15.50 -15.36
N ALA A 220 -4.74 -16.74 -15.63
CA ALA A 220 -4.92 -17.74 -14.59
C ALA A 220 -3.57 -18.24 -14.08
N HIS A 221 -3.48 -18.57 -12.80
CA HIS A 221 -2.28 -19.16 -12.20
C HIS A 221 -2.67 -20.22 -11.16
N ALA A 222 -1.84 -21.26 -11.04
CA ALA A 222 -2.08 -22.35 -10.11
C ALA A 222 -1.72 -21.86 -8.71
N ALA A 223 -2.73 -21.53 -7.92
CA ALA A 223 -2.56 -20.97 -6.57
C ALA A 223 -1.77 -21.95 -5.68
N PRO A 224 -0.60 -21.57 -5.14
CA PRO A 224 0.16 -22.43 -4.24
C PRO A 224 -0.60 -22.80 -2.96
N GLU A 225 -1.58 -22.00 -2.52
CA GLU A 225 -2.46 -22.29 -1.38
C GLU A 225 -3.19 -23.63 -1.51
N ILE A 226 -3.44 -24.11 -2.74
CA ILE A 226 -4.13 -25.40 -2.93
C ILE A 226 -3.28 -26.57 -2.41
N ALA A 227 -1.98 -26.33 -2.16
CA ALA A 227 -1.08 -27.24 -1.49
C ALA A 227 -1.64 -27.68 -0.13
N GLY A 228 -1.93 -26.71 0.74
CA GLY A 228 -2.45 -26.91 2.09
C GLY A 228 -3.97 -27.14 2.17
N LEU A 229 -4.73 -26.79 1.13
CA LEU A 229 -6.18 -26.99 1.09
C LEU A 229 -6.62 -28.39 0.64
N ALA A 230 -5.83 -29.03 -0.22
CA ALA A 230 -6.23 -30.31 -0.80
C ALA A 230 -6.26 -31.43 0.26
N GLY A 231 -7.38 -32.16 0.30
CA GLY A 231 -7.57 -33.23 1.30
C GLY A 231 -7.93 -32.72 2.71
N ALA A 232 -8.17 -31.42 2.88
CA ALA A 232 -8.72 -30.87 4.11
C ALA A 232 -10.06 -31.54 4.46
N SER A 233 -10.23 -31.93 5.72
CA SER A 233 -11.50 -32.52 6.19
C SER A 233 -12.62 -31.47 6.18
N ASN A 234 -13.85 -31.88 5.83
CA ASN A 234 -15.06 -31.06 5.99
C ASN A 234 -15.29 -30.56 7.43
N ARG A 235 -14.57 -31.10 8.42
CA ARG A 235 -14.62 -30.65 9.83
C ARG A 235 -13.68 -29.49 10.15
N SER A 236 -12.74 -29.17 9.25
CA SER A 236 -11.82 -28.03 9.39
C SER A 236 -12.40 -26.80 8.67
N GLU A 237 -12.05 -25.58 9.11
CA GLU A 237 -12.48 -24.34 8.42
C GLU A 237 -12.09 -24.36 6.93
N THR A 238 -10.89 -24.85 6.62
CA THR A 238 -10.39 -25.01 5.24
C THR A 238 -11.23 -25.97 4.40
N GLY A 239 -11.95 -26.91 5.02
CA GLY A 239 -12.86 -27.83 4.32
C GLY A 239 -14.09 -27.13 3.71
N ALA A 240 -14.38 -25.88 4.11
CA ALA A 240 -15.40 -25.07 3.46
C ALA A 240 -14.97 -24.53 2.09
N ILE A 241 -13.67 -24.55 1.77
CA ILE A 241 -13.13 -24.09 0.49
C ILE A 241 -13.16 -25.25 -0.49
N ARG A 242 -14.17 -25.25 -1.36
CA ARG A 242 -14.34 -26.27 -2.40
C ARG A 242 -13.63 -25.88 -3.69
N THR A 243 -13.64 -24.60 -4.03
CA THR A 243 -13.03 -24.10 -5.27
C THR A 243 -12.26 -22.81 -5.00
N LEU A 244 -11.02 -22.74 -5.49
CA LEU A 244 -10.19 -21.54 -5.44
C LEU A 244 -9.67 -21.22 -6.85
N ASP A 245 -10.04 -20.05 -7.37
CA ASP A 245 -9.59 -19.56 -8.67
C ASP A 245 -8.79 -18.26 -8.51
N TYR A 246 -7.49 -18.38 -8.75
CA TYR A 246 -6.55 -17.27 -8.70
C TYR A 246 -6.20 -16.77 -10.09
N ARG A 247 -6.29 -15.45 -10.28
CA ARG A 247 -5.95 -14.80 -11.54
C ARG A 247 -5.31 -13.44 -11.29
N TYR A 248 -4.50 -12.99 -12.24
CA TYR A 248 -3.80 -11.73 -12.12
C TYR A 248 -3.73 -10.92 -13.42
N HIS A 249 -3.38 -9.65 -13.30
CA HIS A 249 -3.05 -8.74 -14.40
C HIS A 249 -1.74 -8.01 -14.10
N ILE A 250 -0.86 -7.93 -15.10
CA ILE A 250 0.36 -7.09 -15.04
C ILE A 250 0.22 -6.01 -16.11
N GLN A 251 0.38 -4.76 -15.71
CA GLN A 251 0.29 -3.64 -16.64
C GLN A 251 1.28 -3.80 -17.81
N PHE A 252 0.82 -3.51 -19.03
CA PHE A 252 1.53 -3.68 -20.30
C PHE A 252 1.76 -5.13 -20.78
N LEU A 253 1.33 -6.15 -20.03
CA LEU A 253 1.31 -7.53 -20.51
C LEU A 253 -0.02 -7.84 -21.22
N SER A 254 0.02 -7.97 -22.55
CA SER A 254 -1.16 -8.32 -23.33
C SER A 254 -1.37 -9.84 -23.44
N PRO A 255 -2.61 -10.32 -23.66
CA PRO A 255 -2.86 -11.74 -23.92
C PRO A 255 -2.10 -12.29 -25.13
N GLY A 256 -1.92 -11.49 -26.19
CA GLY A 256 -1.14 -11.86 -27.36
C GLY A 256 0.33 -12.09 -27.03
N MET A 257 0.93 -11.23 -26.20
CA MET A 257 2.31 -11.40 -25.71
C MET A 257 2.43 -12.66 -24.85
N ALA A 258 1.53 -12.85 -23.89
CA ALA A 258 1.53 -14.04 -23.02
C ALA A 258 1.46 -15.34 -23.83
N ASN A 259 0.55 -15.41 -24.80
CA ASN A 259 0.41 -16.57 -25.68
C ASN A 259 1.68 -16.85 -26.51
N LEU A 260 2.32 -15.81 -27.03
CA LEU A 260 3.59 -15.95 -27.75
C LEU A 260 4.68 -16.47 -26.82
N PHE A 261 4.84 -15.87 -25.65
CA PHE A 261 5.87 -16.26 -24.69
C PHE A 261 5.67 -17.67 -24.14
N GLY A 262 4.43 -18.09 -23.85
CA GLY A 262 4.13 -19.46 -23.43
C GLY A 262 4.52 -20.51 -24.47
N ARG A 263 4.31 -20.22 -25.76
CA ARG A 263 4.78 -21.11 -26.85
C ARG A 263 6.30 -21.18 -26.93
N LEU A 264 6.95 -20.02 -26.80
CA LEU A 264 8.39 -19.86 -26.92
C LEU A 264 9.17 -20.44 -25.71
N ALA A 265 8.61 -20.36 -24.49
CA ALA A 265 9.24 -20.86 -23.27
C ALA A 265 9.42 -22.39 -23.26
N ARG A 266 8.67 -23.12 -24.08
CA ARG A 266 8.76 -24.59 -24.23
C ARG A 266 10.01 -25.05 -24.97
N TRP A 267 10.73 -24.16 -25.65
CA TRP A 267 11.96 -24.52 -26.35
C TRP A 267 13.18 -24.54 -25.40
N PRO A 268 14.09 -25.53 -25.52
CA PRO A 268 15.27 -25.62 -24.67
C PRO A 268 16.09 -24.32 -24.66
N GLY A 269 16.43 -23.83 -23.47
CA GLY A 269 17.22 -22.60 -23.28
C GLY A 269 16.48 -21.27 -23.55
N MET A 270 15.25 -21.30 -24.07
CA MET A 270 14.47 -20.08 -24.29
C MET A 270 13.81 -19.53 -23.03
N ARG A 271 13.45 -20.39 -22.06
CA ARG A 271 12.93 -19.96 -20.75
C ARG A 271 13.87 -18.96 -20.07
N GLU A 272 15.15 -19.26 -20.04
CA GLU A 272 16.20 -18.41 -19.46
C GLU A 272 16.35 -17.06 -20.20
N ARG A 273 16.31 -17.09 -21.54
CA ARG A 273 16.39 -15.88 -22.37
C ARG A 273 15.17 -14.98 -22.17
N LEU A 274 13.97 -15.57 -22.13
CA LEU A 274 12.72 -14.85 -21.88
C LEU A 274 12.70 -14.26 -20.48
N ALA A 275 13.10 -15.01 -19.45
CA ALA A 275 13.17 -14.51 -18.09
C ALA A 275 14.06 -13.26 -17.98
N LYS A 276 15.26 -13.30 -18.59
CA LYS A 276 16.17 -12.14 -18.68
C LYS A 276 15.56 -10.96 -19.43
N MET A 277 14.87 -11.22 -20.53
CA MET A 277 14.18 -10.19 -21.31
C MET A 277 13.06 -9.52 -20.50
N PHE A 278 12.23 -10.32 -19.82
CA PHE A 278 11.15 -9.84 -18.95
C PHE A 278 11.69 -8.99 -17.81
N HIS A 279 12.75 -9.44 -17.15
CA HIS A 279 13.40 -8.66 -16.10
C HIS A 279 13.87 -7.31 -16.63
N LYS A 280 14.64 -7.29 -17.74
CA LYS A 280 15.14 -6.06 -18.35
C LYS A 280 14.02 -5.12 -18.81
N SER A 281 12.98 -5.68 -19.42
CA SER A 281 11.79 -4.93 -19.85
C SER A 281 11.08 -4.32 -18.64
N GLY A 282 10.86 -5.10 -17.58
CA GLY A 282 10.29 -4.63 -16.32
C GLY A 282 11.06 -3.46 -15.72
N GLN A 283 12.40 -3.52 -15.70
CA GLN A 283 13.23 -2.41 -15.24
C GLN A 283 13.09 -1.15 -16.11
N SER A 284 12.92 -1.31 -17.42
CA SER A 284 12.69 -0.18 -18.34
C SER A 284 11.29 0.42 -18.23
N MET A 285 10.26 -0.41 -17.98
CA MET A 285 8.86 0.03 -17.97
C MET A 285 8.53 0.97 -16.81
N LYS A 286 9.23 0.88 -15.68
CA LYS A 286 9.05 1.78 -14.53
C LYS A 286 9.19 3.26 -14.87
N ARG A 287 9.97 3.59 -15.91
CA ARG A 287 10.25 4.97 -16.32
C ARG A 287 9.18 5.54 -17.25
N ARG A 288 8.17 4.77 -17.62
CA ARG A 288 7.06 5.26 -18.46
C ARG A 288 6.17 6.15 -17.60
N LYS A 289 5.77 7.31 -18.13
CA LYS A 289 4.83 8.22 -17.47
C LYS A 289 3.48 7.58 -17.09
N ALA A 290 3.06 6.56 -17.86
CA ALA A 290 1.83 5.81 -17.61
C ALA A 290 2.03 4.58 -16.71
N ALA A 291 3.23 4.35 -16.18
CA ALA A 291 3.50 3.23 -15.28
C ALA A 291 2.72 3.46 -13.98
N ASP A 292 1.69 2.64 -13.80
CA ASP A 292 0.82 2.70 -12.65
C ASP A 292 1.59 2.28 -11.40
N ARG A 293 1.41 3.03 -10.33
CA ARG A 293 2.09 2.81 -9.05
C ARG A 293 1.25 1.97 -8.11
N ASP A 294 0.02 1.64 -8.50
CA ASP A 294 -0.86 0.87 -7.65
C ASP A 294 -0.63 -0.63 -7.76
N CYS A 295 -0.89 -1.28 -6.65
CA CYS A 295 -0.98 -2.72 -6.53
C CYS A 295 -2.28 -3.06 -5.78
N SER A 296 -3.01 -4.07 -6.26
CA SER A 296 -4.30 -4.45 -5.65
C SER A 296 -4.45 -5.96 -5.55
N LEU A 297 -4.93 -6.43 -4.41
CA LEU A 297 -5.36 -7.81 -4.19
C LEU A 297 -6.82 -7.80 -3.74
N TRP A 298 -7.66 -8.56 -4.44
CA TRP A 298 -9.09 -8.64 -4.17
C TRP A 298 -9.49 -10.11 -4.07
N VAL A 299 -10.06 -10.50 -2.93
CA VAL A 299 -10.55 -11.87 -2.67
C VAL A 299 -12.03 -11.82 -2.37
N TYR A 300 -12.84 -12.70 -2.99
CA TYR A 300 -14.30 -12.66 -2.90
C TYR A 300 -14.98 -14.03 -3.10
N PRO A 301 -16.20 -14.23 -2.56
CA PRO A 301 -16.97 -15.48 -2.68
C PRO A 301 -17.87 -15.53 -3.93
N ASP A 302 -18.27 -16.72 -4.39
CA ASP A 302 -19.41 -17.00 -5.31
C ASP A 302 -19.56 -16.06 -6.53
N ASP A 303 -18.46 -15.59 -7.13
CA ASP A 303 -18.50 -14.59 -8.23
C ASP A 303 -19.13 -13.22 -7.87
N ARG A 304 -19.14 -12.87 -6.58
CA ARG A 304 -19.64 -11.62 -5.99
C ARG A 304 -18.49 -10.72 -5.51
N PRO A 305 -17.79 -9.99 -6.39
CA PRO A 305 -16.66 -9.14 -6.00
C PRO A 305 -16.99 -8.09 -4.94
N GLU A 306 -18.21 -7.57 -4.93
CA GLU A 306 -18.75 -6.62 -3.97
C GLU A 306 -18.76 -7.17 -2.53
N ALA A 307 -18.94 -8.49 -2.37
CA ALA A 307 -18.89 -9.17 -1.07
C ALA A 307 -17.47 -9.52 -0.61
N GLY A 308 -16.43 -8.99 -1.27
CA GLY A 308 -15.03 -9.31 -1.02
C GLY A 308 -14.28 -8.38 -0.07
N TRP A 309 -13.02 -8.72 0.16
CA TRP A 309 -12.01 -7.90 0.80
C TRP A 309 -10.95 -7.44 -0.19
N VAL A 310 -10.48 -6.20 -0.03
CA VAL A 310 -9.54 -5.55 -0.95
C VAL A 310 -8.37 -4.96 -0.19
N LEU A 311 -7.16 -5.20 -0.70
CA LEU A 311 -5.95 -4.43 -0.42
C LEU A 311 -5.64 -3.59 -1.66
N HIS A 312 -5.41 -2.29 -1.49
CA HIS A 312 -5.13 -1.38 -2.59
C HIS A 312 -4.21 -0.26 -2.10
N GLY A 313 -3.13 0.02 -2.82
CA GLY A 313 -2.14 1.02 -2.39
C GLY A 313 -1.17 1.43 -3.48
N GLU A 314 -0.54 2.60 -3.31
CA GLU A 314 0.68 2.99 -4.02
C GLU A 314 1.86 2.25 -3.37
N ILE A 315 1.94 0.95 -3.63
CA ILE A 315 2.83 0.01 -2.96
C ILE A 315 3.22 -1.09 -3.95
N SER A 316 4.43 -1.66 -3.85
CA SER A 316 4.82 -2.74 -4.75
C SER A 316 4.32 -4.10 -4.28
N SER A 317 4.22 -5.06 -5.20
CA SER A 317 3.98 -6.46 -4.86
C SER A 317 5.07 -7.04 -3.95
N TYR A 318 6.30 -6.51 -4.03
CA TYR A 318 7.43 -6.91 -3.18
C TYR A 318 7.28 -6.41 -1.75
N ASP A 319 6.72 -5.22 -1.56
CA ASP A 319 6.41 -4.70 -0.23
C ASP A 319 5.30 -5.53 0.40
N PHE A 320 4.19 -5.78 -0.30
CA PHE A 320 3.15 -6.68 0.22
C PHE A 320 3.70 -8.06 0.59
N THR A 321 4.54 -8.64 -0.26
CA THR A 321 5.19 -9.93 0.00
C THR A 321 6.08 -9.86 1.24
N ALA A 322 6.94 -8.84 1.34
CA ALA A 322 7.87 -8.68 2.44
C ALA A 322 7.14 -8.44 3.77
N LEU A 323 6.13 -7.59 3.79
CA LEU A 323 5.39 -7.21 5.00
C LEU A 323 4.52 -8.35 5.52
N SER A 324 3.96 -9.17 4.63
CA SER A 324 3.31 -10.44 5.00
C SER A 324 4.29 -11.40 5.69
N ALA A 325 5.50 -11.56 5.13
CA ALA A 325 6.54 -12.38 5.74
C ALA A 325 6.99 -11.82 7.09
N CYS A 326 7.16 -10.50 7.22
CA CYS A 326 7.49 -9.86 8.48
C CYS A 326 6.41 -10.10 9.55
N ALA A 327 5.13 -10.05 9.18
CA ALA A 327 4.04 -10.34 10.10
C ALA A 327 4.05 -11.81 10.56
N ALA A 328 4.39 -12.75 9.68
CA ALA A 328 4.58 -14.17 10.04
C ALA A 328 5.81 -14.39 10.95
N VAL A 329 6.89 -13.64 10.72
CA VAL A 329 8.08 -13.65 11.61
C VAL A 329 7.71 -13.16 13.01
N GLU A 330 7.01 -12.02 13.11
CA GLU A 330 6.53 -11.49 14.39
C GLU A 330 5.62 -12.48 15.11
N LEU A 331 4.70 -13.13 14.39
CA LEU A 331 3.83 -14.17 14.95
C LEU A 331 4.64 -15.29 15.65
N LEU A 332 5.72 -15.77 15.02
CA LEU A 332 6.51 -16.88 15.58
C LEU A 332 7.42 -16.46 16.74
N LEU A 333 7.92 -15.21 16.74
CA LEU A 333 8.94 -14.71 17.69
C LEU A 333 8.35 -13.97 18.89
N GLU A 334 7.30 -13.17 18.73
CA GLU A 334 6.67 -12.45 19.83
C GLU A 334 5.86 -13.38 20.76
N ARG A 335 5.52 -14.60 20.29
CA ARG A 335 4.88 -15.69 21.05
C ARG A 335 3.59 -15.31 21.79
N HIS A 336 2.89 -14.26 21.32
CA HIS A 336 1.56 -13.88 21.81
C HIS A 336 0.48 -14.92 21.46
N VAL A 337 0.67 -15.64 20.35
CA VAL A 337 -0.22 -16.69 19.87
C VAL A 337 0.56 -17.97 19.68
N GLN A 338 0.02 -19.09 20.14
CA GLN A 338 0.62 -20.41 19.97
C GLN A 338 0.35 -20.94 18.56
N VAL A 339 1.42 -21.20 17.81
CA VAL A 339 1.39 -21.93 16.54
C VAL A 339 1.98 -23.30 16.79
N ALA A 340 1.22 -24.35 16.51
CA ALA A 340 1.67 -25.73 16.72
C ALA A 340 2.85 -26.08 15.80
N PRO A 341 3.79 -26.94 16.25
CA PRO A 341 4.80 -27.51 15.36
C PRO A 341 4.19 -28.18 14.13
N GLY A 342 4.91 -28.14 13.01
CA GLY A 342 4.42 -28.61 11.72
C GLY A 342 4.67 -27.60 10.61
N VAL A 343 4.18 -27.94 9.42
CA VAL A 343 4.17 -27.11 8.22
C VAL A 343 2.78 -26.50 8.08
N HIS A 344 2.71 -25.18 7.91
CA HIS A 344 1.45 -24.46 7.77
C HIS A 344 1.52 -23.47 6.63
N GLY A 345 0.51 -23.48 5.76
CA GLY A 345 0.19 -22.34 4.90
C GLY A 345 -0.58 -21.28 5.68
N MET A 346 -0.76 -20.08 5.11
CA MET A 346 -1.54 -19.02 5.77
C MET A 346 -2.94 -19.54 6.07
N GLU A 347 -3.58 -20.17 5.10
CA GLU A 347 -4.93 -20.72 5.18
C GLU A 347 -5.14 -21.77 6.28
N GLN A 348 -4.07 -22.40 6.78
CA GLN A 348 -4.14 -23.41 7.85
C GLN A 348 -3.90 -22.81 9.24
N LEU A 349 -3.52 -21.53 9.35
CA LEU A 349 -3.30 -20.89 10.63
C LEU A 349 -4.62 -20.65 11.39
N PRO A 350 -4.61 -20.79 12.73
CA PRO A 350 -5.81 -20.61 13.54
C PRO A 350 -6.25 -19.14 13.59
N ALA A 351 -7.51 -18.89 13.98
CA ALA A 351 -8.07 -17.54 13.98
C ALA A 351 -7.25 -16.49 14.76
N PRO A 352 -6.76 -16.78 15.99
CA PRO A 352 -5.92 -15.84 16.72
C PRO A 352 -4.61 -15.50 15.98
N ALA A 353 -4.06 -16.42 15.18
CA ALA A 353 -2.85 -16.15 14.40
C ALA A 353 -3.13 -15.20 13.23
N HIS A 354 -4.27 -15.34 12.55
CA HIS A 354 -4.72 -14.38 11.53
C HIS A 354 -4.96 -12.99 12.13
N GLU A 355 -5.57 -12.91 13.31
CA GLU A 355 -5.78 -11.63 14.01
C GLU A 355 -4.46 -10.96 14.38
N ALA A 356 -3.48 -11.73 14.87
CA ALA A 356 -2.15 -11.23 15.18
C ALA A 356 -1.39 -10.76 13.92
N ILE A 357 -1.49 -11.51 12.82
CA ILE A 357 -0.91 -11.12 11.52
C ILE A 357 -1.59 -9.83 11.01
N GLU A 358 -2.92 -9.72 11.07
CA GLU A 358 -3.63 -8.49 10.69
C GLU A 358 -3.23 -7.30 11.56
N ALA A 359 -3.09 -7.49 12.87
CA ALA A 359 -2.64 -6.45 13.78
C ALA A 359 -1.21 -6.00 13.44
N SER A 360 -0.31 -6.95 13.15
CA SER A 360 1.05 -6.67 12.69
C SER A 360 1.05 -5.90 11.36
N LEU A 361 0.31 -6.37 10.35
CA LEU A 361 0.16 -5.72 9.04
C LEU A 361 -0.37 -4.29 9.13
N ARG A 362 -1.33 -4.01 10.03
CA ARG A 362 -1.80 -2.64 10.28
C ARG A 362 -0.65 -1.73 10.70
N ARG A 363 0.24 -2.19 11.58
CA ARG A 363 1.43 -1.41 12.00
C ARG A 363 2.46 -1.20 10.88
N TYR A 364 2.39 -2.00 9.82
CA TYR A 364 3.18 -1.81 8.59
C TYR A 364 2.48 -0.92 7.54
N GLY A 365 1.27 -0.42 7.84
CA GLY A 365 0.45 0.39 6.93
C GLY A 365 -0.37 -0.42 5.92
N ILE A 366 -0.61 -1.70 6.20
CA ILE A 366 -1.35 -2.62 5.32
C ILE A 366 -2.70 -2.97 5.96
N THR A 367 -3.79 -2.53 5.33
CA THR A 367 -5.16 -2.75 5.83
C THR A 367 -6.11 -3.15 4.70
N ALA A 368 -6.97 -4.13 4.96
CA ALA A 368 -8.02 -4.54 4.02
C ALA A 368 -9.30 -3.74 4.27
N ARG A 369 -10.00 -3.37 3.19
CA ARG A 369 -11.35 -2.78 3.24
C ARG A 369 -12.37 -3.71 2.56
N ARG A 370 -13.65 -3.54 2.90
CA ARG A 370 -14.73 -4.23 2.18
C ARG A 370 -14.82 -3.66 0.78
N ALA A 371 -15.11 -4.51 -0.19
CA ALA A 371 -15.26 -4.10 -1.57
C ALA A 371 -16.40 -3.09 -1.78
N ASP A 372 -17.52 -3.23 -1.05
CA ASP A 372 -18.62 -2.26 -1.07
C ASP A 372 -18.20 -0.83 -0.64
N ASP A 373 -17.16 -0.70 0.18
CA ASP A 373 -16.65 0.62 0.59
C ASP A 373 -16.01 1.39 -0.59
N LEU A 374 -15.55 0.69 -1.64
CA LEU A 374 -14.98 1.31 -2.84
C LEU A 374 -16.04 2.02 -3.70
N ALA A 375 -17.31 1.64 -3.55
CA ALA A 375 -18.41 2.16 -4.37
C ALA A 375 -19.18 3.31 -3.70
N ARG A 376 -18.75 3.75 -2.51
CA ARG A 376 -19.40 4.82 -1.75
C ARG A 376 -19.27 6.17 -2.49
N PRO A 377 -20.39 6.79 -2.93
CA PRO A 377 -20.35 8.04 -3.67
C PRO A 377 -19.83 9.22 -2.84
N ASP A 378 -19.98 9.16 -1.52
CA ASP A 378 -19.59 10.19 -0.55
C ASP A 378 -18.09 10.16 -0.20
N GLU A 379 -17.42 9.03 -0.39
CA GLU A 379 -15.98 8.88 -0.17
C GLU A 379 -15.33 8.07 -1.31
N PRO A 380 -15.21 8.64 -2.53
CA PRO A 380 -14.55 7.94 -3.62
C PRO A 380 -13.08 7.69 -3.28
N LEU A 381 -12.61 6.46 -3.52
CA LEU A 381 -11.23 6.03 -3.31
C LEU A 381 -10.51 5.79 -4.65
N PRO A 382 -10.18 6.85 -5.41
CA PRO A 382 -9.51 6.71 -6.70
C PRO A 382 -8.05 6.25 -6.59
N PHE A 383 -7.50 6.29 -5.37
CA PHE A 383 -6.15 5.87 -5.01
C PHE A 383 -6.23 4.91 -3.82
N GLY A 384 -5.17 4.12 -3.64
CA GLY A 384 -5.11 3.15 -2.54
C GLY A 384 -4.74 3.75 -1.19
N TRP A 385 -5.08 3.01 -0.14
CA TRP A 385 -4.87 3.34 1.27
C TRP A 385 -3.75 2.54 1.94
N CYS A 386 -3.18 1.53 1.26
CA CYS A 386 -2.01 0.81 1.74
C CYS A 386 -0.72 1.55 1.34
N SER A 387 0.20 1.71 2.29
CA SER A 387 1.56 2.24 2.04
C SER A 387 2.51 1.74 3.13
N VAL A 388 3.81 1.66 2.83
CA VAL A 388 4.81 1.16 3.78
C VAL A 388 5.02 2.19 4.89
N VAL A 389 4.95 1.73 6.16
CA VAL A 389 5.21 2.56 7.34
C VAL A 389 6.39 2.02 8.13
N THR A 390 7.32 2.91 8.49
CA THR A 390 8.51 2.58 9.31
C THR A 390 8.42 3.10 10.74
N GLY A 391 7.30 3.74 11.09
CA GLY A 391 7.00 4.26 12.43
C GLY A 391 7.10 5.79 12.54
N GLU A 392 7.86 6.47 11.68
CA GLU A 392 8.06 7.92 11.74
C GLU A 392 7.28 8.68 10.64
N ALA A 393 6.71 9.84 10.99
CA ALA A 393 6.02 10.72 10.04
C ALA A 393 6.90 11.14 8.85
N ALA A 394 8.20 11.37 9.11
CA ALA A 394 9.17 11.79 8.09
C ALA A 394 9.41 10.74 7.00
N SER A 395 9.10 9.47 7.27
CA SER A 395 9.20 8.38 6.30
C SER A 395 7.98 8.28 5.38
N LEU A 396 6.89 8.97 5.71
CA LEU A 396 5.65 8.88 4.96
C LEU A 396 5.76 9.61 3.61
N ARG A 397 4.99 9.11 2.64
CA ARG A 397 4.91 9.69 1.29
C ARG A 397 4.63 11.19 1.36
N HIS A 398 5.41 11.97 0.61
CA HIS A 398 5.29 13.41 0.46
C HIS A 398 5.42 14.24 1.76
N PHE A 399 6.02 13.69 2.82
CA PHE A 399 6.33 14.47 4.02
C PHE A 399 7.15 15.72 3.65
N GLY A 400 6.70 16.90 4.12
CA GLY A 400 7.36 18.17 3.83
C GLY A 400 7.28 18.64 2.36
N CYS A 401 6.44 17.99 1.54
CA CYS A 401 6.19 18.39 0.15
C CYS A 401 4.82 19.06 0.00
N CYS A 402 4.66 19.84 -1.06
CA CYS A 402 3.35 20.32 -1.53
C CYS A 402 3.04 19.82 -2.95
N TRP A 403 1.85 20.19 -3.44
CA TRP A 403 1.41 19.92 -4.81
C TRP A 403 2.42 20.29 -5.90
N TYR A 404 3.22 21.35 -5.69
CA TYR A 404 4.18 21.84 -6.68
C TYR A 404 5.54 21.12 -6.64
N ASP A 405 5.78 20.28 -5.64
CA ASP A 405 7.01 19.49 -5.48
C ASP A 405 6.87 18.08 -6.06
N CYS A 406 5.66 17.54 -6.08
CA CYS A 406 5.41 16.15 -6.44
C CYS A 406 5.06 15.98 -7.93
N GLU A 407 5.50 14.87 -8.54
CA GLU A 407 4.96 14.43 -9.82
C GLU A 407 3.61 13.71 -9.58
N PRO A 408 2.49 14.20 -10.16
CA PRO A 408 1.18 13.61 -9.94
C PRO A 408 1.07 12.15 -10.35
N HIS A 409 0.19 11.40 -9.67
CA HIS A 409 -0.18 10.05 -10.08
C HIS A 409 -0.56 10.01 -11.58
N PRO A 410 -0.20 8.96 -12.35
CA PRO A 410 -0.53 8.88 -13.77
C PRO A 410 -2.02 9.05 -14.11
N ARG A 411 -2.90 8.71 -13.16
CA ARG A 411 -4.37 8.85 -13.29
C ARG A 411 -4.88 10.26 -12.99
N MET A 412 -4.09 11.11 -12.35
CA MET A 412 -4.52 12.42 -11.83
C MET A 412 -5.17 13.29 -12.91
N VAL A 413 -4.53 13.43 -14.07
CA VAL A 413 -5.05 14.28 -15.15
C VAL A 413 -6.38 13.79 -15.70
N ALA A 414 -6.59 12.46 -15.75
CA ALA A 414 -7.86 11.90 -16.20
C ALA A 414 -8.96 12.17 -15.15
N LEU A 415 -8.65 11.97 -13.87
CA LEU A 415 -9.57 12.24 -12.75
C LEU A 415 -9.97 13.71 -12.69
N GLN A 416 -9.02 14.64 -12.73
CA GLN A 416 -9.29 16.09 -12.76
C GLN A 416 -10.25 16.48 -13.91
N LYS A 417 -10.10 15.86 -15.08
CA LYS A 417 -11.02 16.08 -16.20
C LYS A 417 -12.42 15.56 -15.90
N THR A 418 -12.54 14.34 -15.36
CA THR A 418 -13.83 13.75 -14.97
C THR A 418 -14.54 14.60 -13.93
N TYR A 419 -13.85 15.00 -12.86
CA TYR A 419 -14.42 15.87 -11.82
C TYR A 419 -14.89 17.21 -12.39
N LEU A 420 -14.14 17.81 -13.31
CA LEU A 420 -14.57 19.02 -14.01
C LEU A 420 -15.80 18.76 -14.89
N THR A 421 -15.81 17.73 -15.74
CA THR A 421 -16.88 17.49 -16.71
C THR A 421 -18.19 17.05 -16.08
N ASP A 422 -18.11 16.38 -14.94
CA ASP A 422 -19.25 15.81 -14.23
C ASP A 422 -19.78 16.77 -13.16
N SER A 423 -19.05 17.87 -12.89
CA SER A 423 -19.47 18.90 -11.95
C SER A 423 -20.77 19.60 -12.35
N VAL A 424 -21.53 20.01 -11.32
CA VAL A 424 -22.77 20.78 -11.50
C VAL A 424 -22.49 22.11 -12.20
N ILE A 425 -21.41 22.83 -11.86
CA ILE A 425 -21.03 24.08 -12.53
C ILE A 425 -20.86 23.88 -14.04
N TRP A 426 -20.22 22.78 -14.48
CA TRP A 426 -20.00 22.51 -15.89
C TRP A 426 -21.31 22.22 -16.63
N ALA A 427 -22.20 21.42 -16.02
CA ALA A 427 -23.54 21.19 -16.56
C ALA A 427 -24.35 22.50 -16.70
N ARG A 428 -24.31 23.35 -15.67
CA ARG A 428 -25.02 24.65 -15.65
C ARG A 428 -24.49 25.62 -16.69
N LEU A 429 -23.17 25.73 -16.85
CA LEU A 429 -22.55 26.57 -17.88
C LEU A 429 -22.92 26.12 -19.29
N ARG A 430 -22.94 24.79 -19.54
CA ARG A 430 -23.38 24.25 -20.84
C ARG A 430 -24.85 24.56 -21.13
N ALA A 431 -25.71 24.47 -20.13
CA ALA A 431 -27.13 24.82 -20.26
C ALA A 431 -27.33 26.32 -20.55
N ALA A 432 -26.56 27.20 -19.89
CA ALA A 432 -26.66 28.65 -20.07
C ALA A 432 -26.06 29.15 -21.41
N LEU A 433 -25.17 28.38 -22.04
CA LEU A 433 -24.43 28.78 -23.24
C LEU A 433 -24.54 27.73 -24.37
N PRO A 434 -25.71 27.56 -25.01
CA PRO A 434 -25.86 26.56 -26.06
C PRO A 434 -25.13 26.92 -27.37
N GLY A 435 -24.60 25.91 -28.05
CA GLY A 435 -24.06 26.00 -29.41
C GLY A 435 -22.89 26.97 -29.57
N VAL A 436 -22.99 27.89 -30.53
CA VAL A 436 -21.92 28.85 -30.89
C VAL A 436 -21.50 29.77 -29.73
N ARG A 437 -22.37 29.97 -28.73
CA ARG A 437 -22.06 30.77 -27.54
C ARG A 437 -21.02 30.08 -26.63
N PHE A 438 -20.94 28.75 -26.65
CA PHE A 438 -19.93 27.99 -25.92
C PHE A 438 -18.54 28.13 -26.55
N ALA A 439 -18.43 28.12 -27.88
CA ALA A 439 -17.17 28.38 -28.56
C ALA A 439 -16.62 29.79 -28.22
N GLY A 440 -17.51 30.79 -28.18
CA GLY A 440 -17.18 32.13 -27.70
C GLY A 440 -16.76 32.19 -26.22
N PHE A 441 -17.26 31.29 -25.37
CA PHE A 441 -16.83 31.16 -23.98
C PHE A 441 -15.38 30.66 -23.88
N VAL A 442 -14.99 29.65 -24.67
CA VAL A 442 -13.61 29.15 -24.69
C VAL A 442 -12.61 30.23 -25.13
N ALA A 443 -12.94 31.01 -26.16
CA ALA A 443 -12.10 32.12 -26.60
C ALA A 443 -11.95 33.20 -25.53
N ARG A 444 -13.05 33.56 -24.84
CA ARG A 444 -13.04 34.49 -23.70
C ARG A 444 -12.19 33.96 -22.55
N PHE A 445 -12.27 32.66 -22.26
CA PHE A 445 -11.44 31.99 -21.25
C PHE A 445 -9.96 32.12 -21.57
N LEU A 446 -9.52 31.77 -22.78
CA LEU A 446 -8.12 31.90 -23.16
C LEU A 446 -7.61 33.34 -23.08
N ARG A 447 -8.44 34.32 -23.47
CA ARG A 447 -8.10 35.75 -23.34
C ARG A 447 -7.96 36.16 -21.87
N ARG A 448 -8.92 35.80 -21.02
CA ARG A 448 -8.92 36.17 -19.60
C ARG A 448 -7.81 35.46 -18.82
N TRP A 449 -7.54 34.19 -19.13
CA TRP A 449 -6.42 33.46 -18.55
C TRP A 449 -5.09 34.16 -18.81
N ARG A 450 -4.83 34.59 -20.06
CA ARG A 450 -3.63 35.38 -20.39
C ARG A 450 -3.56 36.69 -19.62
N GLN A 451 -4.69 37.38 -19.45
CA GLN A 451 -4.79 38.62 -18.68
C GLN A 451 -4.44 38.39 -17.19
N HIS A 452 -5.09 37.41 -16.56
CA HIS A 452 -4.84 37.06 -15.16
C HIS A 452 -3.39 36.60 -14.96
N HIS A 453 -2.86 35.78 -15.87
CA HIS A 453 -1.48 35.31 -15.79
C HIS A 453 -0.45 36.46 -15.89
N ARG A 454 -0.74 37.48 -16.72
CA ARG A 454 0.08 38.71 -16.80
C ARG A 454 -0.02 39.54 -15.52
N ALA A 455 -1.20 39.67 -14.93
CA ALA A 455 -1.39 40.42 -13.68
C ALA A 455 -0.55 39.84 -12.53
N LEU A 456 -0.29 38.52 -12.52
CA LEU A 456 0.55 37.86 -11.52
C LEU A 456 2.07 37.94 -11.80
N ALA A 457 2.53 38.80 -12.71
CA ALA A 457 3.95 38.89 -13.07
C ALA A 457 4.86 39.38 -11.92
N SER A 458 4.34 40.18 -10.98
CA SER A 458 5.09 40.60 -9.78
C SER A 458 5.45 39.41 -8.90
N TYR A 459 4.53 38.48 -8.66
CA TYR A 459 4.76 37.29 -7.85
C TYR A 459 5.87 36.40 -8.40
N ARG A 460 5.91 36.20 -9.74
CA ARG A 460 7.00 35.45 -10.39
C ARG A 460 8.37 36.10 -10.24
N ARG A 461 8.42 37.44 -10.14
CA ARG A 461 9.67 38.19 -9.96
C ARG A 461 10.13 38.25 -8.51
N ARG A 462 9.22 38.03 -7.55
CA ARG A 462 9.49 38.11 -6.10
C ARG A 462 10.37 36.97 -5.59
N TYR A 463 10.32 35.81 -6.25
CA TYR A 463 11.01 34.59 -5.82
C TYR A 463 11.85 34.00 -6.97
N PRO A 464 12.96 34.67 -7.36
CA PRO A 464 13.76 34.25 -8.51
C PRO A 464 14.31 32.83 -8.36
N ASP A 465 14.70 32.44 -7.15
CA ASP A 465 15.27 31.10 -6.85
C ASP A 465 14.22 29.97 -6.96
N GLN A 466 12.93 30.32 -7.09
CA GLN A 466 11.82 29.38 -7.17
C GLN A 466 10.96 29.63 -8.42
N ALA A 467 11.54 30.22 -9.47
CA ALA A 467 10.84 30.64 -10.67
C ALA A 467 10.02 29.52 -11.36
N ALA A 468 10.53 28.29 -11.37
CA ALA A 468 9.83 27.14 -11.96
C ALA A 468 8.53 26.78 -11.20
N SER A 469 8.56 26.87 -9.87
CA SER A 469 7.38 26.66 -9.02
C SER A 469 6.40 27.81 -9.19
N TRP A 470 6.87 29.06 -9.13
CA TRP A 470 6.02 30.24 -9.31
C TRP A 470 5.41 30.38 -10.71
N SER A 471 6.08 29.88 -11.74
CA SER A 471 5.49 29.75 -13.07
C SER A 471 4.29 28.79 -13.08
N ARG A 472 4.37 27.67 -12.34
CA ARG A 472 3.27 26.70 -12.21
C ARG A 472 2.14 27.26 -11.34
N ILE A 473 2.46 27.77 -10.15
CA ILE A 473 1.50 28.40 -9.22
C ILE A 473 0.68 29.48 -9.93
N THR A 474 1.34 30.47 -10.54
CA THR A 474 0.61 31.57 -11.19
C THR A 474 -0.14 31.15 -12.44
N ARG A 475 0.28 30.08 -13.12
CA ARG A 475 -0.48 29.49 -14.24
C ARG A 475 -1.77 28.86 -13.71
N ASP A 476 -1.70 28.09 -12.64
CA ASP A 476 -2.85 27.35 -12.11
C ASP A 476 -3.85 28.30 -11.45
N VAL A 477 -3.38 29.27 -10.65
CA VAL A 477 -4.23 30.33 -10.05
C VAL A 477 -4.92 31.19 -11.12
N SER A 478 -4.18 31.59 -12.16
CA SER A 478 -4.79 32.37 -13.25
C SER A 478 -5.78 31.55 -14.08
N MET A 479 -5.54 30.26 -14.27
CA MET A 479 -6.47 29.35 -14.94
C MET A 479 -7.77 29.25 -14.13
N PHE A 480 -7.65 28.95 -12.83
CA PHE A 480 -8.76 28.81 -11.89
C PHE A 480 -9.61 30.08 -11.80
N THR A 481 -9.00 31.23 -11.50
CA THR A 481 -9.72 32.52 -11.39
C THR A 481 -10.34 32.99 -12.71
N SER A 482 -9.72 32.69 -13.86
CA SER A 482 -10.30 33.03 -15.16
C SER A 482 -11.54 32.18 -15.47
N GLY A 483 -11.54 30.90 -15.07
CA GLY A 483 -12.70 30.03 -15.16
C GLY A 483 -13.83 30.50 -14.25
N TYR A 484 -13.53 30.77 -12.98
CA TYR A 484 -14.49 31.28 -12.00
C TYR A 484 -15.11 32.61 -12.45
N SER A 485 -14.30 33.61 -12.77
CA SER A 485 -14.80 34.94 -13.15
C SER A 485 -15.70 34.90 -14.39
N LEU A 486 -15.45 34.01 -15.35
CA LEU A 486 -16.34 33.82 -16.49
C LEU A 486 -17.63 33.09 -16.11
N ALA A 487 -17.57 32.14 -15.19
CA ALA A 487 -18.78 31.53 -14.64
C ALA A 487 -19.63 32.57 -13.90
N ARG A 488 -18.99 33.47 -13.14
CA ARG A 488 -19.62 34.61 -12.48
C ARG A 488 -20.30 35.56 -13.46
N ASP A 489 -19.69 35.84 -14.61
CA ASP A 489 -20.29 36.68 -15.67
C ASP A 489 -21.57 36.05 -16.26
N VAL A 490 -21.70 34.72 -16.21
CA VAL A 490 -22.79 33.96 -16.85
C VAL A 490 -23.91 33.64 -15.87
N LEU A 491 -23.56 33.22 -14.65
CA LEU A 491 -24.49 32.70 -13.64
C LEU A 491 -24.74 33.69 -12.49
N GLY A 492 -23.99 34.79 -12.43
CA GLY A 492 -23.96 35.69 -11.27
C GLY A 492 -23.08 35.14 -10.13
N GLN A 493 -22.70 36.03 -9.21
CA GLN A 493 -21.71 35.71 -8.16
C GLN A 493 -22.16 34.63 -7.20
N ALA A 494 -23.40 34.69 -6.68
CA ALA A 494 -23.88 33.76 -5.67
C ALA A 494 -23.91 32.31 -6.18
N GLU A 495 -24.55 32.07 -7.34
CA GLU A 495 -24.63 30.73 -7.94
C GLU A 495 -23.25 30.25 -8.40
N ALA A 496 -22.47 31.10 -9.09
CA ALA A 496 -21.14 30.72 -9.54
C ALA A 496 -20.23 30.35 -8.36
N PHE A 497 -20.22 31.13 -7.28
CA PHE A 497 -19.39 30.84 -6.11
C PHE A 497 -19.74 29.50 -5.48
N ALA A 498 -21.03 29.25 -5.20
CA ALA A 498 -21.46 28.01 -4.57
C ALA A 498 -21.06 26.77 -5.39
N LEU A 499 -21.34 26.79 -6.69
CA LEU A 499 -21.07 25.65 -7.57
C LEU A 499 -19.56 25.47 -7.87
N TYR A 500 -18.80 26.56 -7.98
CA TYR A 500 -17.36 26.50 -8.21
C TYR A 500 -16.61 26.07 -6.96
N ARG A 501 -17.04 26.51 -5.77
CA ARG A 501 -16.56 26.05 -4.46
C ARG A 501 -16.75 24.55 -4.32
N GLN A 502 -17.94 24.02 -4.64
CA GLN A 502 -18.21 22.58 -4.59
C GLN A 502 -17.23 21.81 -5.51
N MET A 503 -17.14 22.20 -6.79
CA MET A 503 -16.21 21.56 -7.73
C MET A 503 -14.75 21.62 -7.25
N PHE A 504 -14.32 22.76 -6.68
CA PHE A 504 -12.97 22.92 -6.13
C PHE A 504 -12.73 21.99 -4.95
N LEU A 505 -13.67 21.91 -3.99
CA LEU A 505 -13.53 21.04 -2.83
C LEU A 505 -13.59 19.56 -3.20
N ASP A 506 -14.41 19.16 -4.17
CA ASP A 506 -14.46 17.77 -4.65
C ASP A 506 -13.14 17.37 -5.34
N THR A 507 -12.62 18.24 -6.19
CA THR A 507 -11.32 18.03 -6.86
C THR A 507 -10.17 18.05 -5.86
N GLY A 508 -10.19 19.01 -4.94
CA GLY A 508 -9.19 19.16 -3.87
C GLY A 508 -9.18 17.96 -2.95
N ARG A 509 -10.35 17.46 -2.52
CA ARG A 509 -10.46 16.19 -1.77
C ARG A 509 -9.75 15.06 -2.50
N MET A 510 -10.07 14.84 -3.78
CA MET A 510 -9.43 13.81 -4.60
C MET A 510 -7.91 13.98 -4.68
N GLU A 511 -7.43 15.20 -4.96
CA GLU A 511 -5.99 15.50 -5.02
C GLU A 511 -5.28 15.26 -3.69
N MET A 512 -5.90 15.67 -2.58
CA MET A 512 -5.35 15.53 -1.23
C MET A 512 -5.34 14.07 -0.76
N ARG A 513 -6.30 13.23 -1.17
CA ARG A 513 -6.25 11.77 -0.90
C ARG A 513 -5.08 11.06 -1.59
N TRP A 514 -4.54 11.63 -2.66
CA TRP A 514 -3.28 11.16 -3.23
C TRP A 514 -2.07 11.84 -2.61
N LEU A 515 -2.13 13.17 -2.43
CA LEU A 515 -0.98 13.93 -1.94
C LEU A 515 -0.61 13.51 -0.53
N TRP A 516 -1.58 13.34 0.36
CA TRP A 516 -1.35 12.93 1.74
C TRP A 516 -1.56 11.42 1.92
N PRO A 517 -0.97 10.82 2.97
CA PRO A 517 -1.22 9.42 3.30
C PRO A 517 -2.67 9.22 3.75
N ALA A 518 -3.15 7.98 3.64
CA ALA A 518 -4.45 7.60 4.16
C ALA A 518 -4.45 7.60 5.71
N PRO A 519 -5.63 7.72 6.35
CA PRO A 519 -5.73 7.75 7.82
C PRO A 519 -5.17 6.48 8.47
N GLU A 520 -5.35 5.32 7.83
CA GLU A 520 -4.79 4.04 8.28
C GLU A 520 -3.27 4.05 8.33
N VAL A 521 -2.64 4.68 7.33
CA VAL A 521 -1.17 4.80 7.24
C VAL A 521 -0.66 5.75 8.31
N MET A 522 -1.37 6.85 8.58
CA MET A 522 -1.02 7.76 9.66
C MET A 522 -1.19 7.10 11.04
N ALA A 523 -2.27 6.34 11.24
CA ALA A 523 -2.54 5.59 12.46
C ALA A 523 -1.51 4.49 12.76
N ALA A 524 -0.79 4.02 11.74
CA ALA A 524 0.26 3.01 11.87
C ALA A 524 1.62 3.55 12.35
N THR A 525 1.78 4.87 12.50
CA THR A 525 2.99 5.48 13.05
C THR A 525 3.13 5.22 14.56
N ASN A 526 4.34 5.39 15.10
CA ASN A 526 4.63 5.11 16.52
C ASN A 526 3.88 6.05 17.48
N ASP A 527 3.61 7.29 17.04
CA ASP A 527 2.81 8.28 17.76
C ASP A 527 1.91 8.99 16.74
N PRO A 528 0.68 8.49 16.49
CA PRO A 528 -0.20 9.00 15.44
C PRO A 528 -0.62 10.46 15.61
N VAL A 529 -0.86 10.91 16.84
CA VAL A 529 -1.26 12.30 17.11
C VAL A 529 -0.09 13.23 16.79
N ARG A 530 1.10 12.94 17.32
CA ARG A 530 2.30 13.73 17.05
C ARG A 530 2.69 13.67 15.57
N SER A 531 2.57 12.51 14.93
CA SER A 531 2.87 12.33 13.52
C SER A 531 1.94 13.15 12.63
N THR A 532 0.65 13.24 12.99
CA THR A 532 -0.31 14.13 12.31
C THR A 532 0.12 15.58 12.40
N HIS A 533 0.50 16.04 13.60
CA HIS A 533 1.02 17.40 13.81
C HIS A 533 2.31 17.68 13.03
N GLN A 534 3.27 16.76 13.06
CA GLN A 534 4.54 16.89 12.35
C GLN A 534 4.34 16.94 10.84
N TYR A 535 3.48 16.07 10.29
CA TYR A 535 3.20 16.04 8.86
C TYR A 535 2.55 17.35 8.39
N TRP A 536 1.53 17.82 9.13
CA TRP A 536 0.87 19.11 8.85
C TRP A 536 1.85 20.28 8.94
N SER A 537 2.63 20.35 10.02
CA SER A 537 3.62 21.40 10.23
C SER A 537 4.67 21.43 9.12
N ALA A 538 5.16 20.27 8.68
CA ALA A 538 6.11 20.18 7.57
C ALA A 538 5.50 20.67 6.25
N PHE A 539 4.23 20.36 5.99
CA PHE A 539 3.50 20.89 4.82
C PHE A 539 3.36 22.42 4.87
N VAL A 540 2.98 22.99 6.03
CA VAL A 540 2.88 24.45 6.22
C VAL A 540 4.25 25.11 6.07
N ALA A 541 5.29 24.53 6.67
CA ALA A 541 6.66 25.02 6.53
C ALA A 541 7.11 25.04 5.05
N ARG A 542 6.70 24.05 4.25
CA ARG A 542 6.98 24.04 2.82
C ARG A 542 6.24 25.14 2.07
N TYR A 543 4.97 25.39 2.38
CA TYR A 543 4.22 26.52 1.82
C TYR A 543 4.87 27.87 2.19
N GLN A 544 5.33 28.02 3.44
CA GLN A 544 6.05 29.20 3.87
C GLN A 544 7.37 29.38 3.11
N ALA A 545 8.14 28.31 2.91
CA ALA A 545 9.37 28.35 2.12
C ALA A 545 9.14 28.74 0.65
N LEU A 546 7.99 28.37 0.07
CA LEU A 546 7.58 28.81 -1.27
C LEU A 546 7.10 30.27 -1.31
N GLY A 547 6.82 30.88 -0.16
CA GLY A 547 6.22 32.20 -0.04
C GLY A 547 4.73 32.21 -0.37
N LEU A 548 4.03 31.09 -0.14
CA LEU A 548 2.59 30.94 -0.32
C LEU A 548 1.77 31.35 0.92
N LEU A 549 2.41 31.41 2.08
CA LEU A 549 1.83 31.89 3.33
C LEU A 549 2.94 32.36 4.29
N THR A 550 2.52 32.99 5.38
CA THR A 550 3.35 33.16 6.58
C THR A 550 2.64 32.53 7.77
N ALA A 551 3.34 31.76 8.58
CA ALA A 551 2.81 31.10 9.76
C ALA A 551 3.82 31.04 10.91
N GLU A 552 3.31 31.02 12.13
CA GLU A 552 4.03 30.57 13.32
C GLU A 552 3.68 29.12 13.59
N ILE A 553 4.69 28.28 13.76
CA ILE A 553 4.55 26.84 14.03
C ILE A 553 5.07 26.61 15.45
N SER A 554 4.21 26.11 16.35
CA SER A 554 4.56 25.70 17.71
C SER A 554 4.51 24.18 17.83
N ASP A 555 4.74 23.64 19.03
CA ASP A 555 4.67 22.19 19.28
C ASP A 555 3.22 21.65 19.30
N ASP A 556 2.24 22.53 19.52
CA ASP A 556 0.83 22.21 19.73
C ASP A 556 -0.12 22.83 18.68
N GLY A 557 0.41 23.61 17.74
CA GLY A 557 -0.41 24.27 16.74
C GLY A 557 0.33 25.08 15.68
N VAL A 558 -0.47 25.65 14.78
CA VAL A 558 -0.03 26.49 13.68
C VAL A 558 -0.94 27.70 13.57
N GLU A 559 -0.34 28.90 13.58
CA GLU A 559 -1.04 30.18 13.33
C GLU A 559 -0.65 30.73 11.97
N ILE A 560 -1.59 30.76 11.02
CA ILE A 560 -1.39 31.23 9.64
C ILE A 560 -1.86 32.67 9.53
N ARG A 561 -0.92 33.59 9.29
CA ARG A 561 -1.13 35.05 9.36
C ARG A 561 -1.39 35.71 8.01
N GLN A 562 -0.86 35.15 6.93
CA GLN A 562 -1.05 35.65 5.57
C GLN A 562 -1.16 34.48 4.60
N CYS A 563 -2.05 34.58 3.61
CA CYS A 563 -2.26 33.59 2.56
C CYS A 563 -2.10 34.25 1.19
N THR A 564 -1.02 33.91 0.49
CA THR A 564 -0.72 34.52 -0.82
C THR A 564 -1.72 34.10 -1.90
N PHE A 565 -2.39 32.95 -1.77
CA PHE A 565 -3.50 32.60 -2.64
C PHE A 565 -4.66 33.60 -2.51
N ALA A 566 -5.03 34.00 -1.29
CA ALA A 566 -6.07 34.99 -1.04
C ALA A 566 -5.69 36.37 -1.61
N ASP A 567 -4.42 36.77 -1.47
CA ASP A 567 -3.91 38.02 -2.06
C ASP A 567 -4.02 38.00 -3.60
N MET A 568 -3.64 36.88 -4.23
CA MET A 568 -3.76 36.72 -5.68
C MET A 568 -5.22 36.69 -6.15
N PHE A 569 -6.12 36.03 -5.42
CA PHE A 569 -7.54 36.02 -5.75
C PHE A 569 -8.15 37.43 -5.65
N THR A 570 -7.79 38.19 -4.62
CA THR A 570 -8.23 39.59 -4.46
C THR A 570 -7.69 40.48 -5.59
N LEU A 571 -6.40 40.37 -5.91
CA LEU A 571 -5.77 41.09 -7.03
C LEU A 571 -6.46 40.81 -8.38
N LEU A 572 -6.96 39.59 -8.57
CA LEU A 572 -7.66 39.16 -9.78
C LEU A 572 -9.18 39.40 -9.71
N GLY A 573 -9.66 40.17 -8.73
CA GLY A 573 -11.06 40.57 -8.60
C GLY A 573 -12.00 39.42 -8.20
N CYS A 574 -11.49 38.44 -7.45
CA CYS A 574 -12.24 37.29 -6.94
C CYS A 574 -12.02 37.08 -5.41
N PRO A 575 -12.15 38.11 -4.55
CA PRO A 575 -11.87 38.00 -3.11
C PRO A 575 -12.73 36.95 -2.37
N GLU A 576 -13.90 36.62 -2.90
CA GLU A 576 -14.79 35.57 -2.36
C GLU A 576 -14.15 34.17 -2.38
N LEU A 577 -13.12 33.94 -3.20
CA LEU A 577 -12.39 32.67 -3.25
C LEU A 577 -11.32 32.53 -2.14
N SER A 578 -11.10 33.58 -1.33
CA SER A 578 -9.98 33.67 -0.38
C SER A 578 -9.90 32.55 0.66
N LEU A 579 -11.03 31.93 1.02
CA LEU A 579 -11.08 30.86 2.01
C LEU A 579 -10.97 29.45 1.44
N LEU A 580 -11.08 29.26 0.12
CA LEU A 580 -11.15 27.92 -0.50
C LEU A 580 -9.96 27.04 -0.12
N MET A 581 -8.75 27.59 -0.10
CA MET A 581 -7.56 26.84 0.31
C MET A 581 -7.65 26.36 1.76
N ARG A 582 -8.20 27.18 2.68
CA ARG A 582 -8.36 26.81 4.10
C ARG A 582 -9.38 25.71 4.27
N GLU A 583 -10.51 25.79 3.57
CA GLU A 583 -11.56 24.77 3.62
C GLU A 583 -11.06 23.40 3.12
N MET A 584 -10.29 23.39 2.03
CA MET A 584 -9.68 22.16 1.50
C MET A 584 -8.65 21.57 2.48
N GLU A 585 -7.79 22.42 3.06
CA GLU A 585 -6.77 21.97 4.02
C GLU A 585 -7.39 21.49 5.33
N GLU A 586 -8.45 22.13 5.83
CA GLU A 586 -9.20 21.68 7.00
C GLU A 586 -9.81 20.29 6.75
N GLU A 587 -10.48 20.10 5.60
CA GLU A 587 -11.05 18.80 5.22
C GLU A 587 -9.97 17.72 5.16
N ALA A 588 -8.84 18.01 4.52
CA ALA A 588 -7.75 17.07 4.35
C ALA A 588 -7.10 16.71 5.70
N LEU A 589 -6.91 17.68 6.60
CA LEU A 589 -6.32 17.47 7.92
C LEU A 589 -7.24 16.66 8.83
N ARG A 590 -8.53 16.98 8.84
CA ARG A 590 -9.53 16.20 9.58
C ARG A 590 -9.60 14.76 9.08
N HIS A 591 -9.53 14.54 7.78
CA HIS A 591 -9.46 13.18 7.25
C HIS A 591 -8.18 12.47 7.69
N LEU A 592 -7.01 13.08 7.48
CA LEU A 592 -5.70 12.53 7.86
C LEU A 592 -5.67 12.08 9.33
N GLY A 593 -6.22 12.89 10.23
CA GLY A 593 -6.28 12.61 11.67
C GLY A 593 -7.40 11.66 12.11
N SER A 594 -8.35 11.30 11.23
CA SER A 594 -9.61 10.63 11.62
C SER A 594 -9.47 9.27 12.33
N GLN A 595 -8.33 8.59 12.18
CA GLN A 595 -8.04 7.31 12.84
C GLN A 595 -6.86 7.37 13.84
N THR A 596 -6.41 8.57 14.18
CA THR A 596 -5.18 8.77 14.97
C THR A 596 -5.44 9.09 16.44
N GLY A 597 -6.70 9.35 16.81
CA GLY A 597 -7.07 9.89 18.12
C GLY A 597 -6.78 11.39 18.28
N ALA A 598 -6.33 12.06 17.21
CA ALA A 598 -6.11 13.50 17.21
C ALA A 598 -7.45 14.28 17.19
N VAL A 599 -7.54 15.30 18.04
CA VAL A 599 -8.58 16.32 18.03
C VAL A 599 -8.01 17.54 17.32
N ILE A 600 -8.67 17.95 16.24
CA ILE A 600 -8.24 19.07 15.39
C ILE A 600 -9.20 20.24 15.62
N ASP A 601 -8.73 21.23 16.37
CA ASP A 601 -9.42 22.50 16.57
C ASP A 601 -8.96 23.47 15.49
N TRP A 602 -9.88 23.83 14.59
CA TRP A 602 -9.59 24.67 13.43
C TRP A 602 -10.47 25.92 13.48
N HIS A 603 -9.83 27.10 13.48
CA HIS A 603 -10.49 28.39 13.45
C HIS A 603 -10.05 29.17 12.21
N THR A 604 -10.94 29.30 11.23
CA THR A 604 -10.70 30.08 10.02
C THR A 604 -10.96 31.57 10.27
N GLY A 605 -9.98 32.41 9.95
CA GLY A 605 -10.09 33.87 9.95
C GLY A 605 -10.32 34.45 8.55
N GLU A 606 -10.33 35.78 8.45
CA GLU A 606 -10.47 36.48 7.17
C GLU A 606 -9.25 36.28 6.26
N ALA A 607 -9.46 36.43 4.94
CA ALA A 607 -8.41 36.41 3.91
C ALA A 607 -7.45 35.19 3.98
N GLY A 608 -7.99 34.03 4.38
CA GLY A 608 -7.24 32.77 4.43
C GLY A 608 -6.34 32.62 5.66
N ARG A 609 -6.52 33.42 6.72
CA ARG A 609 -5.91 33.19 8.03
C ARG A 609 -6.53 31.96 8.71
N ALA A 610 -5.76 31.29 9.56
CA ALA A 610 -6.29 30.19 10.37
C ALA A 610 -5.44 29.99 11.64
N GLU A 611 -6.08 29.60 12.75
CA GLU A 611 -5.43 29.01 13.92
C GLU A 611 -5.82 27.54 13.98
N VAL A 612 -4.82 26.65 14.08
CA VAL A 612 -5.03 25.20 14.09
C VAL A 612 -4.31 24.61 15.29
N ARG A 613 -5.01 23.87 16.14
CA ARG A 613 -4.42 23.11 17.24
C ARG A 613 -4.71 21.63 17.05
N ILE A 614 -3.72 20.81 17.36
CA ILE A 614 -3.83 19.36 17.27
C ILE A 614 -3.47 18.77 18.62
N THR A 615 -4.47 18.21 19.29
CA THR A 615 -4.34 17.62 20.63
C THR A 615 -4.73 16.16 20.62
N ALA A 616 -4.38 15.42 21.67
CA ALA A 616 -4.87 14.05 21.85
C ALA A 616 -6.27 14.06 22.47
N THR A 617 -7.13 13.12 22.07
CA THR A 617 -8.39 12.88 22.78
C THR A 617 -8.09 12.58 24.25
N GLN A 618 -8.61 13.39 25.18
CA GLN A 618 -8.52 13.06 26.60
C GLN A 618 -9.26 11.74 26.83
N SER A 619 -8.54 10.67 27.18
CA SER A 619 -9.19 9.48 27.73
C SER A 619 -9.94 9.92 29.00
N PRO A 620 -11.20 9.50 29.23
CA PRO A 620 -11.84 9.75 30.51
C PRO A 620 -10.94 9.14 31.58
N VAL A 621 -10.40 9.99 32.44
CA VAL A 621 -9.77 9.56 33.68
C VAL A 621 -10.85 8.75 34.39
N LEU A 622 -10.67 7.43 34.47
CA LEU A 622 -11.40 6.60 35.42
C LEU A 622 -11.18 7.24 36.79
N GLU A 623 -12.17 8.00 37.25
CA GLU A 623 -12.21 8.45 38.64
C GLU A 623 -12.03 7.20 39.49
N ARG A 624 -10.88 7.10 40.15
CA ARG A 624 -10.69 6.14 41.22
C ARG A 624 -11.73 6.48 42.27
N SER A 625 -12.81 5.70 42.29
CA SER A 625 -13.80 5.71 43.37
C SER A 625 -13.05 5.56 44.71
N PRO A 626 -13.15 6.53 45.64
CA PRO A 626 -12.58 6.40 46.97
C PRO A 626 -13.62 5.74 47.88
N ALA A 627 -13.71 4.41 47.87
CA ALA A 627 -14.49 3.70 48.89
C ALA A 627 -14.14 2.20 48.95
N ALA A 628 -13.11 1.85 49.72
CA ALA A 628 -13.00 0.55 50.40
C ALA A 628 -11.91 0.62 51.49
N ASP A 629 -12.14 1.46 52.51
CA ASP A 629 -11.38 1.39 53.76
C ASP A 629 -12.36 1.67 54.92
N ALA A 630 -13.20 0.67 55.21
CA ALA A 630 -13.94 0.55 56.48
C ALA A 630 -14.69 -0.79 56.51
N ALA A 631 -14.07 -1.84 57.07
CA ALA A 631 -14.75 -2.90 57.83
C ALA A 631 -13.74 -3.97 58.30
N HIS A 632 -12.93 -3.63 59.30
CA HIS A 632 -12.38 -4.63 60.23
C HIS A 632 -12.48 -4.05 61.65
N THR A 633 -13.67 -4.06 62.22
CA THR A 633 -13.85 -4.19 63.68
C THR A 633 -15.26 -4.71 63.97
N LEU A 634 -15.30 -5.77 64.79
CA LEU A 634 -16.42 -6.53 65.35
C LEU A 634 -16.97 -7.68 64.51
#